data_AF-A0A948FEA1-F1
#
_entry.id   AF-A0A948FEA1-F1
#
_cell.length_a   1.000
_cell.length_b   1.000
_cell.length_c   1.000
_cell.angle_alpha   90.00
_cell.angle_beta   90.00
_cell.angle_gamma   90.00
#
_symmetry.space_group_name_H-M   'P 1'
#
loop_
_entity.id
_entity.type
_entity.pdbx_description
1 polymer ?
#
loop_
_entity_poly.entity_id
_entity_poly.type
_entity_poly.pdbx_seq_one_letter_code
_entity_poly.pdbx_strand_id
1 'polypeptide(L)'
;MRKLLRVILLGMLATLPLSGCGGGGGGSSSPINYTPVADAGMDQTVATGATVTLNGSNSSDQNGDSLTFNWSITSKPVGSTAELSSTNNIRPNIVPDVMGQYVIQLIVNDGIADSSPDSITITAVNGYTIGGTVSGLAGTMTIQNNSANTMSISSNGPYSFPILMTAGEIYNISVLSSPPGHTCSVSNGSGIISGNVANINITCFSSLVPVSLSGTVSSAAGIQIDSDINDPSTSDETSNNTFATAQSIANFTTVNGFASKTGTGGVFGDIFATLYDEFDVYAVHLQANQTIKMQVVDFNGTDTYQGDLDLYAFDSSYNLIDYSEATGEFEEINIMTEGDYYITVQAYNGISKYVLSIGQTNSLNTNTSKGSGADFKINEAVVKFKATTLKNSIQNTTSTTNYQIQHFNPGRDTLIRFANMDHSAIITAQSLNPPAPASVYDELAVHNPESLAKILTLGEIKKLNARQDVEYAEPNFIYHPTRVPNDSYYSYQWHYPAINLPQAWDITTGTPAAGNVIVAIIDTGIVLAHPDLQGQLVSGYDFVSDPTMSNDGNGIDSDPNDPGDNSNLGSSSWHGTHVGGTVAAKTNNASGVAGVSWGAKLMPIRVLGIGGGTNYDIREGVRFAAGLSNDSGTVPAQKADIINLSLGGSGASQADQDVFDEARAAGVIVIAAAGNDNTSQLFYPASYENVISVSATDYNDALAPYSNYGTMIDIAAPGGDVTADSNNDGRPDGILSTLVDDSSGSLSEIYKFYNGTSMASPHVAGIMALMKAVHPGLTPADIDALIQNGDLSNEAGTTGRDNQFGYGIIDALKAVTAAQNLSQGGTLPAIIVTSKSSISFASHETSTTLTLSNVGGGADSVTAVTDNADWLTVAATSVDADGLGEYTLTVDRTGLNDNSYLTTVTFTLTSGNSVQVMVSMKVSSSSDFGDAGAGWILLLDENYQFVDQRISTSIGNGQYSYTLNNVLPGNYYIIGGSDIDNDLWLCQYGENCGSYPVLGSTSRIEVTNSDLNNLDFTVDILTGIGGNAANTTMGDHDNGFQLNSTKQKLNIKKKVKVQ
;
A
#
# COMPACT_ATOMS: atom_id res chain seq x y z
N MET A 1 60.02 -17.85 -32.20
CA MET A 1 60.50 -17.80 -33.60
C MET A 1 61.94 -17.32 -33.60
N ARG A 2 62.82 -18.09 -34.28
CA ARG A 2 64.01 -17.70 -35.08
C ARG A 2 65.12 -16.85 -34.39
N LYS A 3 66.28 -17.46 -34.07
CA LYS A 3 67.52 -17.65 -34.89
C LYS A 3 68.35 -16.34 -34.96
N LEU A 4 69.67 -16.29 -34.75
CA LEU A 4 70.80 -17.08 -35.29
C LEU A 4 71.97 -17.13 -34.26
N LEU A 5 72.60 -18.28 -33.95
CA LEU A 5 73.73 -19.00 -34.62
C LEU A 5 75.10 -18.27 -34.52
N ARG A 6 76.06 -18.73 -33.69
CA ARG A 6 77.04 -19.86 -33.80
C ARG A 6 78.17 -19.65 -34.84
N VAL A 7 79.41 -19.98 -34.46
CA VAL A 7 80.53 -20.63 -35.24
C VAL A 7 81.79 -20.64 -34.32
N ILE A 8 82.27 -21.79 -33.79
CA ILE A 8 83.35 -22.71 -34.30
C ILE A 8 84.76 -22.16 -34.00
N LEU A 9 85.85 -22.88 -33.70
CA LEU A 9 86.24 -24.27 -33.41
C LEU A 9 87.79 -24.25 -33.31
N LEU A 10 88.37 -24.94 -32.33
CA LEU A 10 89.61 -25.74 -32.37
C LEU A 10 90.83 -25.26 -33.21
N GLY A 11 91.97 -25.06 -32.52
CA GLY A 11 93.23 -25.76 -32.84
C GLY A 11 94.27 -25.13 -33.80
N MET A 12 95.53 -25.26 -33.35
CA MET A 12 96.81 -25.37 -34.09
C MET A 12 97.70 -24.15 -34.37
N LEU A 13 98.96 -24.28 -33.87
CA LEU A 13 100.28 -24.01 -34.50
C LEU A 13 100.60 -22.59 -35.02
N ALA A 14 101.83 -22.05 -35.09
CA ALA A 14 103.21 -22.40 -34.72
C ALA A 14 104.13 -21.20 -35.14
N THR A 15 105.44 -21.29 -34.86
CA THR A 15 106.62 -20.56 -35.43
C THR A 15 107.08 -19.27 -34.70
N LEU A 16 108.21 -19.25 -33.94
CA LEU A 16 109.69 -19.29 -34.23
C LEU A 16 110.29 -17.89 -34.53
N PRO A 17 111.62 -17.60 -34.35
CA PRO A 17 112.80 -18.39 -33.88
C PRO A 17 113.53 -17.69 -32.68
N LEU A 18 114.62 -18.15 -32.03
CA LEU A 18 116.00 -18.43 -32.47
C LEU A 18 116.71 -19.27 -31.36
N SER A 19 117.28 -20.45 -31.66
CA SER A 19 118.72 -20.74 -31.85
C SER A 19 119.67 -20.13 -30.79
N GLY A 20 120.52 -20.88 -30.08
CA GLY A 20 120.80 -22.31 -30.08
C GLY A 20 122.05 -22.64 -29.25
N CYS A 21 122.23 -23.95 -29.06
CA CYS A 21 123.48 -24.71 -28.78
C CYS A 21 124.20 -24.47 -27.43
N GLY A 22 124.47 -25.48 -26.59
CA GLY A 22 124.23 -26.91 -26.71
C GLY A 22 124.81 -27.69 -25.51
N GLY A 23 124.48 -29.00 -25.48
CA GLY A 23 125.16 -30.14 -24.83
C GLY A 23 125.50 -30.03 -23.33
N GLY A 24 125.09 -30.90 -22.42
CA GLY A 24 124.61 -32.28 -22.50
C GLY A 24 125.05 -33.01 -21.22
N GLY A 25 124.32 -34.06 -20.83
CA GLY A 25 124.82 -35.05 -19.86
C GLY A 25 124.01 -35.15 -18.56
N GLY A 26 123.42 -36.31 -18.34
CA GLY A 26 122.49 -36.60 -17.25
C GLY A 26 123.07 -36.60 -15.84
N GLY A 27 122.17 -36.37 -14.89
CA GLY A 27 122.37 -36.55 -13.45
C GLY A 27 121.03 -36.33 -12.75
N SER A 28 120.53 -37.35 -12.07
CA SER A 28 119.30 -37.35 -11.27
C SER A 28 119.28 -36.22 -10.23
N SER A 29 118.26 -35.37 -10.25
CA SER A 29 117.92 -34.45 -9.15
C SER A 29 116.41 -34.44 -8.92
N SER A 30 115.98 -34.63 -7.67
CA SER A 30 114.59 -34.58 -7.20
C SER A 30 113.80 -33.38 -7.75
N PRO A 31 112.46 -33.47 -7.89
CA PRO A 31 111.65 -32.34 -8.35
C PRO A 31 111.90 -31.11 -7.45
N ILE A 32 112.12 -29.97 -8.08
CA ILE A 32 112.36 -28.69 -7.40
C ILE A 32 110.99 -28.17 -6.95
N ASN A 33 110.78 -28.03 -5.65
CA ASN A 33 109.58 -27.41 -5.10
C ASN A 33 109.65 -25.88 -5.24
N TYR A 34 108.56 -25.22 -5.64
CA TYR A 34 108.42 -23.76 -5.52
C TYR A 34 107.66 -23.46 -4.24
N THR A 35 108.16 -22.53 -3.42
CA THR A 35 107.45 -22.12 -2.21
C THR A 35 106.14 -21.41 -2.57
N PRO A 36 105.01 -21.71 -1.91
CA PRO A 36 103.73 -21.11 -2.24
C PRO A 36 103.67 -19.63 -1.85
N VAL A 37 102.67 -18.90 -2.36
CA VAL A 37 102.45 -17.47 -2.11
C VAL A 37 101.10 -17.27 -1.40
N ALA A 38 101.15 -16.71 -0.19
CA ALA A 38 99.96 -16.31 0.56
C ALA A 38 99.38 -14.99 0.01
N ASP A 39 98.05 -14.90 -0.03
CA ASP A 39 97.29 -13.65 -0.23
C ASP A 39 96.24 -13.56 0.88
N ALA A 40 96.47 -12.67 1.85
CA ALA A 40 95.63 -12.45 3.01
C ALA A 40 94.40 -11.56 2.71
N GLY A 41 94.33 -10.97 1.51
CA GLY A 41 93.33 -10.00 1.09
C GLY A 41 93.69 -8.55 1.42
N MET A 42 92.89 -7.61 0.91
CA MET A 42 93.09 -6.17 1.12
C MET A 42 92.74 -5.75 2.55
N ASP A 43 93.46 -4.76 3.08
CA ASP A 43 93.17 -4.09 4.35
C ASP A 43 91.71 -3.61 4.43
N GLN A 44 91.11 -3.74 5.62
CA GLN A 44 89.72 -3.38 5.87
C GLN A 44 89.60 -2.37 7.01
N THR A 45 88.65 -1.44 6.90
CA THR A 45 88.25 -0.57 8.01
C THR A 45 86.82 -0.90 8.39
N VAL A 46 86.59 -1.20 9.68
CA VAL A 46 85.28 -1.64 10.17
C VAL A 46 84.96 -1.00 11.51
N ALA A 47 83.68 -0.96 11.88
CA ALA A 47 83.28 -0.56 13.21
C ALA A 47 83.75 -1.59 14.25
N THR A 48 84.24 -1.14 15.41
CA THR A 48 84.50 -2.02 16.55
C THR A 48 83.23 -2.80 16.91
N GLY A 49 83.37 -4.12 17.04
CA GLY A 49 82.28 -5.09 17.25
C GLY A 49 81.69 -5.67 15.96
N ALA A 50 82.06 -5.18 14.77
CA ALA A 50 81.64 -5.77 13.51
C ALA A 50 82.36 -7.11 13.24
N THR A 51 81.66 -8.08 12.65
CA THR A 51 82.29 -9.34 12.22
C THR A 51 82.94 -9.15 10.86
N VAL A 52 84.23 -9.48 10.76
CA VAL A 52 85.02 -9.42 9.53
C VAL A 52 85.35 -10.83 9.06
N THR A 53 85.02 -11.16 7.81
CA THR A 53 85.41 -12.41 7.17
C THR A 53 86.70 -12.18 6.38
N LEU A 54 87.75 -12.91 6.73
CA LEU A 54 89.02 -12.97 6.00
C LEU A 54 88.88 -13.91 4.79
N ASN A 55 89.75 -13.76 3.79
CA ASN A 55 89.69 -14.60 2.60
C ASN A 55 91.08 -14.90 2.03
N GLY A 56 91.57 -16.11 2.26
CA GLY A 56 92.86 -16.58 1.77
C GLY A 56 92.80 -17.21 0.38
N SER A 57 91.62 -17.24 -0.26
CA SER A 57 91.38 -18.06 -1.46
C SER A 57 92.20 -17.71 -2.68
N ASN A 58 92.86 -16.55 -2.68
CA ASN A 58 93.73 -16.10 -3.77
C ASN A 58 95.19 -16.57 -3.62
N SER A 59 95.52 -17.23 -2.50
CA SER A 59 96.84 -17.85 -2.30
C SER A 59 97.09 -18.92 -3.36
N SER A 60 98.32 -19.03 -3.86
CA SER A 60 98.64 -19.88 -5.01
C SER A 60 100.01 -20.55 -4.91
N ASP A 61 100.15 -21.67 -5.60
CA ASP A 61 101.42 -22.38 -5.79
C ASP A 61 101.74 -22.50 -7.29
N GLN A 62 103.02 -22.37 -7.66
CA GLN A 62 103.44 -22.30 -9.07
C GLN A 62 103.39 -23.68 -9.78
N ASN A 63 103.54 -24.76 -9.04
CA ASN A 63 103.38 -26.16 -9.50
C ASN A 63 101.93 -26.65 -9.35
N GLY A 64 101.08 -25.93 -8.63
CA GLY A 64 99.66 -26.21 -8.46
C GLY A 64 99.35 -27.17 -7.31
N ASP A 65 100.26 -27.30 -6.34
CA ASP A 65 100.06 -28.15 -5.16
C ASP A 65 98.94 -27.63 -4.25
N SER A 66 98.29 -28.53 -3.52
CA SER A 66 97.17 -28.18 -2.63
C SER A 66 97.65 -27.46 -1.39
N LEU A 67 97.06 -26.30 -1.10
CA LEU A 67 97.47 -25.45 0.01
C LEU A 67 96.68 -25.73 1.29
N THR A 68 97.40 -25.75 2.40
CA THR A 68 96.84 -25.62 3.75
C THR A 68 97.06 -24.20 4.27
N PHE A 69 96.13 -23.69 5.06
CA PHE A 69 96.13 -22.29 5.53
C PHE A 69 96.48 -22.24 7.01
N ASN A 70 97.25 -21.23 7.41
CA ASN A 70 97.55 -20.94 8.79
C ASN A 70 97.47 -19.44 9.05
N TRP A 71 96.38 -19.03 9.69
CA TRP A 71 96.10 -17.66 10.10
C TRP A 71 96.51 -17.43 11.55
N SER A 72 97.16 -16.30 11.81
CA SER A 72 97.49 -15.87 13.17
C SER A 72 97.33 -14.36 13.33
N ILE A 73 96.90 -13.92 14.51
CA ILE A 73 96.85 -12.49 14.84
C ILE A 73 98.24 -12.08 15.33
N THR A 74 98.98 -11.30 14.54
CA THR A 74 100.34 -10.88 14.87
C THR A 74 100.36 -9.67 15.81
N SER A 75 99.36 -8.79 15.71
CA SER A 75 99.17 -7.72 16.68
C SER A 75 97.69 -7.37 16.83
N LYS A 76 97.29 -7.04 18.05
CA LYS A 76 95.98 -6.48 18.37
C LYS A 76 96.10 -5.35 19.40
N PRO A 77 95.12 -4.43 19.48
CA PRO A 77 95.13 -3.33 20.44
C PRO A 77 95.16 -3.82 21.90
N VAL A 78 95.74 -3.02 22.80
CA VAL A 78 95.81 -3.34 24.23
C VAL A 78 94.40 -3.45 24.82
N GLY A 79 94.14 -4.55 25.54
CA GLY A 79 92.83 -4.86 26.11
C GLY A 79 91.89 -5.66 25.19
N SER A 80 92.29 -5.92 23.94
CA SER A 80 91.52 -6.75 23.01
C SER A 80 91.60 -8.25 23.34
N THR A 81 90.44 -8.88 23.44
CA THR A 81 90.25 -10.33 23.56
C THR A 81 89.90 -11.01 22.24
N ALA A 82 89.88 -10.28 21.12
CA ALA A 82 89.53 -10.83 19.81
C ALA A 82 90.39 -12.05 19.43
N GLU A 83 89.71 -13.04 18.86
CA GLU A 83 90.26 -14.30 18.35
C GLU A 83 89.72 -14.58 16.95
N LEU A 84 90.46 -15.39 16.18
CA LEU A 84 89.97 -15.92 14.91
C LEU A 84 89.05 -17.12 15.18
N SER A 85 87.91 -17.16 14.50
CA SER A 85 86.99 -18.31 14.55
C SER A 85 87.62 -19.63 14.09
N SER A 86 88.68 -19.58 13.27
CA SER A 86 89.51 -20.70 12.87
C SER A 86 90.85 -20.18 12.37
N THR A 87 91.93 -20.94 12.60
CA THR A 87 93.26 -20.61 12.06
C THR A 87 93.56 -21.34 10.75
N ASN A 88 92.77 -22.32 10.33
CA ASN A 88 93.08 -23.17 9.18
C ASN A 88 92.02 -23.16 8.07
N ASN A 89 90.90 -22.49 8.29
CA ASN A 89 89.90 -22.28 7.26
C ASN A 89 90.41 -21.28 6.21
N ILE A 90 90.01 -21.47 4.96
CA ILE A 90 90.27 -20.52 3.87
C ILE A 90 89.57 -19.17 4.09
N ARG A 91 88.46 -19.14 4.87
CA ARG A 91 87.67 -17.94 5.20
C ARG A 91 87.26 -17.84 6.68
N PRO A 92 88.19 -17.55 7.60
CA PRO A 92 87.86 -17.38 9.01
C PRO A 92 87.29 -15.98 9.29
N ASN A 93 86.46 -15.89 10.31
CA ASN A 93 85.95 -14.63 10.87
C ASN A 93 86.75 -14.14 12.08
N ILE A 94 86.80 -12.82 12.27
CA ILE A 94 87.26 -12.13 13.49
C ILE A 94 86.27 -11.02 13.86
N VAL A 95 86.11 -10.75 15.15
CA VAL A 95 85.33 -9.62 15.66
C VAL A 95 86.28 -8.69 16.43
N PRO A 96 86.74 -7.58 15.84
CA PRO A 96 87.57 -6.60 16.54
C PRO A 96 86.79 -5.97 17.69
N ASP A 97 87.17 -6.26 18.94
CA ASP A 97 86.42 -5.88 20.15
C ASP A 97 86.88 -4.56 20.78
N VAL A 98 88.06 -4.07 20.41
CA VAL A 98 88.62 -2.77 20.82
C VAL A 98 89.05 -1.96 19.58
N MET A 99 88.89 -0.63 19.61
CA MET A 99 89.36 0.25 18.55
C MET A 99 90.89 0.16 18.38
N GLY A 100 91.35 0.20 17.12
CA GLY A 100 92.76 0.11 16.75
C GLY A 100 93.01 -0.92 15.66
N GLN A 101 94.28 -1.14 15.34
CA GLN A 101 94.68 -2.03 14.25
C GLN A 101 94.90 -3.46 14.73
N TYR A 102 94.31 -4.39 14.00
CA TYR A 102 94.53 -5.82 14.10
C TYR A 102 95.29 -6.23 12.86
N VAL A 103 96.51 -6.72 13.03
CA VAL A 103 97.30 -7.25 11.92
C VAL A 103 97.17 -8.76 12.00
N ILE A 104 96.59 -9.35 10.96
CA ILE A 104 96.40 -10.80 10.83
C ILE A 104 97.28 -11.27 9.69
N GLN A 105 98.04 -12.32 9.95
CA GLN A 105 98.97 -12.92 9.01
C GLN A 105 98.42 -14.24 8.51
N LEU A 106 98.56 -14.48 7.21
CA LEU A 106 98.37 -15.76 6.55
C LEU A 106 99.72 -16.33 6.10
N ILE A 107 99.95 -17.60 6.43
CA ILE A 107 100.97 -18.45 5.83
C ILE A 107 100.25 -19.63 5.18
N VAL A 108 100.63 -19.98 3.96
CA VAL A 108 100.12 -21.18 3.28
C VAL A 108 101.24 -22.20 3.09
N ASN A 109 100.91 -23.49 3.14
CA ASN A 109 101.86 -24.59 3.02
C ASN A 109 101.38 -25.62 2.00
N ASP A 110 102.26 -26.05 1.10
CA ASP A 110 102.02 -26.97 -0.02
C ASP A 110 102.26 -28.46 0.34
N GLY A 111 102.54 -28.76 1.61
CA GLY A 111 102.94 -30.08 2.12
C GLY A 111 104.45 -30.29 2.23
N ILE A 112 105.27 -29.36 1.74
CA ILE A 112 106.74 -29.44 1.72
C ILE A 112 107.36 -28.17 2.35
N ALA A 113 106.88 -26.97 2.03
CA ALA A 113 107.43 -25.70 2.48
C ALA A 113 106.35 -24.65 2.80
N ASP A 114 106.65 -23.77 3.76
CA ASP A 114 105.82 -22.61 4.09
C ASP A 114 106.05 -21.45 3.12
N SER A 115 104.99 -20.68 2.84
CA SER A 115 105.08 -19.41 2.12
C SER A 115 105.82 -18.35 2.93
N SER A 116 106.28 -17.30 2.24
CA SER A 116 106.45 -16.02 2.94
C SER A 116 105.11 -15.55 3.49
N PRO A 117 105.04 -14.98 4.71
CA PRO A 117 103.77 -14.55 5.27
C PRO A 117 103.22 -13.33 4.53
N ASP A 118 101.91 -13.30 4.33
CA ASP A 118 101.18 -12.11 3.89
C ASP A 118 100.25 -11.62 5.00
N SER A 119 100.03 -10.31 5.10
CA SER A 119 99.30 -9.72 6.22
C SER A 119 98.18 -8.80 5.76
N ILE A 120 97.03 -8.92 6.42
CA ILE A 120 95.90 -8.01 6.31
C ILE A 120 95.76 -7.19 7.60
N THR A 121 95.58 -5.90 7.46
CA THR A 121 95.28 -4.98 8.55
C THR A 121 93.78 -4.70 8.61
N ILE A 122 93.16 -5.06 9.72
CA ILE A 122 91.80 -4.61 10.06
C ILE A 122 91.91 -3.42 11.01
N THR A 123 91.49 -2.25 10.55
CA THR A 123 91.41 -1.05 11.38
C THR A 123 90.00 -0.96 11.97
N ALA A 124 89.88 -1.24 13.27
CA ALA A 124 88.63 -1.08 14.01
C ALA A 124 88.49 0.39 14.46
N VAL A 125 87.47 1.07 13.95
CA VAL A 125 87.16 2.47 14.28
C VAL A 125 85.84 2.59 15.03
N ASN A 126 85.53 3.78 15.53
CA ASN A 126 84.29 4.02 16.25
C ASN A 126 83.08 3.76 15.34
N GLY A 127 82.15 2.93 15.80
CA GLY A 127 80.90 2.65 15.11
C GLY A 127 79.82 3.63 15.53
N TYR A 128 79.01 4.07 14.57
CA TYR A 128 77.89 4.97 14.80
C TYR A 128 76.57 4.28 14.49
N THR A 129 75.56 4.54 15.33
CA THR A 129 74.21 4.02 15.12
C THR A 129 73.47 4.84 14.08
N ILE A 130 72.61 4.16 13.31
CA ILE A 130 71.66 4.77 12.37
C ILE A 130 70.26 4.40 12.82
N GLY A 131 69.47 5.41 13.14
CA GLY A 131 68.12 5.24 13.63
C GLY A 131 67.29 6.50 13.56
N GLY A 132 66.07 6.41 14.07
CA GLY A 132 65.17 7.55 14.17
C GLY A 132 63.83 7.15 14.75
N THR A 133 62.75 7.81 14.33
CA THR A 133 61.41 7.57 14.87
C THR A 133 60.40 7.23 13.79
N VAL A 134 59.45 6.36 14.12
CA VAL A 134 58.29 6.05 13.28
C VAL A 134 57.02 6.58 13.92
N SER A 135 56.19 7.27 13.14
CA SER A 135 54.87 7.76 13.53
C SER A 135 53.82 7.43 12.46
N GLY A 136 52.57 7.21 12.89
CA GLY A 136 51.43 6.91 12.01
C GLY A 136 51.40 5.47 11.47
N LEU A 137 52.19 4.55 12.03
CA LEU A 137 52.24 3.15 11.57
C LEU A 137 51.06 2.34 12.13
N ALA A 138 50.30 1.72 11.23
CA ALA A 138 49.31 0.69 11.51
C ALA A 138 49.64 -0.59 10.71
N GLY A 139 50.21 -1.59 11.37
CA GLY A 139 50.69 -2.83 10.75
C GLY A 139 52.22 -2.98 10.78
N THR A 140 52.77 -3.83 9.89
CA THR A 140 54.22 -4.10 9.79
C THR A 140 54.80 -3.49 8.52
N MET A 141 55.95 -2.81 8.64
CA MET A 141 56.71 -2.20 7.54
C MET A 141 58.12 -2.77 7.51
N THR A 142 58.73 -2.88 6.32
CA THR A 142 60.15 -3.22 6.17
C THR A 142 60.92 -2.05 5.58
N ILE A 143 62.03 -1.68 6.22
CA ILE A 143 62.94 -0.61 5.81
C ILE A 143 64.31 -1.17 5.45
N GLN A 144 65.05 -0.47 4.60
CA GLN A 144 66.37 -0.89 4.13
C GLN A 144 67.37 0.25 4.18
N ASN A 145 68.59 -0.03 4.65
CA ASN A 145 69.78 0.82 4.52
C ASN A 145 70.72 0.26 3.42
N ASN A 146 71.08 1.08 2.43
CA ASN A 146 72.11 0.82 1.41
C ASN A 146 72.05 -0.57 0.73
N SER A 147 70.88 -0.96 0.22
CA SER A 147 70.67 -2.18 -0.60
C SER A 147 70.92 -3.55 0.07
N ALA A 148 71.35 -3.62 1.33
CA ALA A 148 71.70 -4.90 1.98
C ALA A 148 71.13 -5.06 3.41
N ASN A 149 70.98 -3.99 4.18
CA ASN A 149 70.62 -4.07 5.59
C ASN A 149 69.12 -3.77 5.79
N THR A 150 68.29 -4.80 5.92
CA THR A 150 66.83 -4.68 6.08
C THR A 150 66.38 -4.89 7.53
N MET A 151 65.34 -4.15 7.94
CA MET A 151 64.71 -4.26 9.27
C MET A 151 63.19 -4.20 9.14
N SER A 152 62.46 -4.96 9.94
CA SER A 152 61.00 -4.88 10.06
C SER A 152 60.59 -4.12 11.33
N ILE A 153 59.61 -3.23 11.21
CA ILE A 153 59.07 -2.39 12.29
C ILE A 153 57.56 -2.63 12.37
N SER A 154 57.06 -2.92 13.58
CA SER A 154 55.65 -3.27 13.83
C SER A 154 54.93 -2.34 14.81
N SER A 155 55.58 -1.29 15.29
CA SER A 155 54.99 -0.33 16.23
C SER A 155 55.60 1.06 16.07
N ASN A 156 54.83 2.09 16.42
CA ASN A 156 55.33 3.47 16.51
C ASN A 156 56.41 3.59 17.59
N GLY A 157 57.36 4.52 17.42
CA GLY A 157 58.44 4.77 18.37
C GLY A 157 59.83 4.79 17.75
N PRO A 158 60.89 4.80 18.58
CA PRO A 158 62.27 4.85 18.11
C PRO A 158 62.73 3.51 17.50
N TYR A 159 63.58 3.56 16.49
CA TYR A 159 64.24 2.41 15.88
C TYR A 159 65.73 2.69 15.65
N SER A 160 66.55 1.63 15.58
CA SER A 160 67.97 1.71 15.25
C SER A 160 68.40 0.45 14.52
N PHE A 161 69.08 0.59 13.38
CA PHE A 161 69.67 -0.54 12.66
C PHE A 161 70.73 -1.25 13.53
N PRO A 162 70.82 -2.59 13.46
CA PRO A 162 71.74 -3.36 14.30
C PRO A 162 73.19 -3.29 13.82
N ILE A 163 73.43 -2.98 12.54
CA ILE A 163 74.77 -2.86 11.96
C ILE A 163 75.26 -1.42 12.14
N LEU A 164 76.39 -1.26 12.83
CA LEU A 164 77.06 0.03 13.01
C LEU A 164 77.80 0.44 11.74
N MET A 165 77.84 1.75 11.47
CA MET A 165 78.54 2.35 10.32
C MET A 165 79.75 3.16 10.77
N THR A 166 80.74 3.31 9.90
CA THR A 166 81.98 4.04 10.18
C THR A 166 81.92 5.48 9.66
N ALA A 167 82.71 6.38 10.24
CA ALA A 167 82.75 7.79 9.80
C ALA A 167 83.16 7.89 8.31
N GLY A 168 82.41 8.69 7.54
CA GLY A 168 82.61 8.88 6.11
C GLY A 168 81.77 7.97 5.21
N GLU A 169 81.14 6.91 5.74
CA GLU A 169 80.18 6.11 4.96
C GLU A 169 78.90 6.90 4.67
N ILE A 170 78.25 6.59 3.54
CA ILE A 170 76.94 7.16 3.18
C ILE A 170 75.87 6.21 3.69
N TYR A 171 74.85 6.69 4.40
CA TYR A 171 73.62 5.93 4.67
C TYR A 171 72.50 6.39 3.73
N ASN A 172 71.62 5.46 3.34
CA ASN A 172 70.44 5.73 2.52
C ASN A 172 69.30 4.78 2.93
N ILE A 173 68.32 5.32 3.65
CA ILE A 173 67.16 4.62 4.18
C ILE A 173 66.00 4.73 3.20
N SER A 174 65.44 3.59 2.82
CA SER A 174 64.25 3.49 1.99
C SER A 174 63.22 2.53 2.62
N VAL A 175 61.94 2.75 2.32
CA VAL A 175 60.87 1.82 2.68
C VAL A 175 60.80 0.74 1.60
N LEU A 176 61.04 -0.52 1.98
CA LEU A 176 61.02 -1.66 1.07
C LEU A 176 59.60 -2.21 0.88
N SER A 177 58.78 -2.19 1.94
CA SER A 177 57.36 -2.52 1.88
C SER A 177 56.59 -1.80 2.98
N SER A 178 55.50 -1.11 2.62
CA SER A 178 54.57 -0.50 3.57
C SER A 178 53.43 -1.46 3.96
N PRO A 179 52.73 -1.21 5.08
CA PRO A 179 51.50 -1.91 5.40
C PRO A 179 50.42 -1.66 4.31
N PRO A 180 49.49 -2.61 4.09
CA PRO A 180 48.35 -2.38 3.20
C PRO A 180 47.60 -1.08 3.55
N GLY A 181 47.28 -0.28 2.53
CA GLY A 181 46.53 0.98 2.67
C GLY A 181 47.31 2.17 3.24
N HIS A 182 48.63 2.09 3.37
CA HIS A 182 49.46 3.15 3.93
C HIS A 182 50.63 3.54 3.03
N THR A 183 50.91 4.83 2.94
CA THR A 183 52.12 5.39 2.30
C THR A 183 53.04 5.93 3.40
N CYS A 184 54.25 5.39 3.50
CA CYS A 184 55.26 5.85 4.44
C CYS A 184 56.34 6.65 3.74
N SER A 185 56.62 7.84 4.24
CA SER A 185 57.66 8.74 3.72
C SER A 185 58.83 8.83 4.70
N VAL A 186 60.04 8.90 4.16
CA VAL A 186 61.28 9.03 4.95
C VAL A 186 61.81 10.45 4.83
N SER A 187 62.05 11.10 5.96
CA SER A 187 62.75 12.38 6.05
C SER A 187 64.12 12.19 6.71
N ASN A 188 65.11 12.95 6.26
CA ASN A 188 66.53 12.75 6.61
C ASN A 188 67.03 11.32 6.32
N GLY A 189 66.48 10.65 5.30
CA GLY A 189 66.79 9.26 4.98
C GLY A 189 68.21 9.02 4.47
N SER A 190 68.96 10.06 4.10
CA SER A 190 70.31 9.91 3.54
C SER A 190 71.29 10.94 4.09
N GLY A 191 72.55 10.55 4.24
CA GLY A 191 73.63 11.44 4.66
C GLY A 191 74.97 10.73 4.77
N ILE A 192 76.00 11.47 5.22
CA ILE A 192 77.33 10.93 5.51
C ILE A 192 77.48 10.78 7.03
N ILE A 193 78.01 9.66 7.49
CA ILE A 193 78.26 9.40 8.91
C ILE A 193 79.35 10.32 9.43
N SER A 194 79.00 11.18 10.40
CA SER A 194 79.94 11.97 11.20
C SER A 194 79.72 11.80 12.71
N GLY A 195 78.78 10.95 13.11
CA GLY A 195 78.24 10.78 14.45
C GLY A 195 77.05 9.82 14.46
N ASN A 196 76.47 9.53 15.64
CA ASN A 196 75.21 8.77 15.74
C ASN A 196 74.08 9.57 15.07
N VAL A 197 73.31 8.92 14.22
CA VAL A 197 72.17 9.52 13.51
C VAL A 197 70.89 8.97 14.14
N ALA A 198 70.09 9.86 14.71
CA ALA A 198 68.83 9.52 15.40
C ALA A 198 67.63 10.35 14.91
N ASN A 199 67.80 11.14 13.84
CA ASN A 199 66.83 12.11 13.33
C ASN A 199 66.14 11.67 12.02
N ILE A 200 66.20 10.38 11.68
CA ILE A 200 65.55 9.82 10.49
C ILE A 200 64.08 9.54 10.82
N ASN A 201 63.19 10.44 10.43
CA ASN A 201 61.77 10.30 10.75
C ASN A 201 61.03 9.65 9.60
N ILE A 202 60.30 8.58 9.91
CA ILE A 202 59.39 7.92 9.00
C ILE A 202 57.97 8.26 9.43
N THR A 203 57.22 8.90 8.54
CA THR A 203 55.81 9.24 8.78
C THR A 203 54.96 8.47 7.78
N CYS A 204 54.09 7.63 8.33
CA CYS A 204 53.09 6.91 7.56
C CYS A 204 51.76 7.67 7.60
N PHE A 205 51.15 7.81 6.43
CA PHE A 205 49.81 8.32 6.27
C PHE A 205 48.94 7.20 5.70
N SER A 206 47.67 7.18 6.07
CA SER A 206 46.68 6.40 5.34
C SER A 206 46.64 6.90 3.90
N SER A 207 46.90 6.03 2.94
CA SER A 207 46.62 6.33 1.54
C SER A 207 45.09 6.42 1.42
N LEU A 208 44.54 7.49 0.83
CA LEU A 208 43.12 7.50 0.49
C LEU A 208 42.94 6.49 -0.65
N VAL A 209 42.36 5.35 -0.32
CA VAL A 209 42.04 4.31 -1.30
C VAL A 209 40.62 4.59 -1.76
N PRO A 210 40.35 4.77 -3.07
CA PRO A 210 38.99 4.84 -3.56
C PRO A 210 38.25 3.56 -3.20
N VAL A 211 37.03 3.69 -2.69
CA VAL A 211 36.18 2.58 -2.25
C VAL A 211 34.90 2.53 -3.08
N SER A 212 34.16 1.43 -2.96
CA SER A 212 32.80 1.32 -3.47
C SER A 212 31.77 1.52 -2.36
N LEU A 213 30.69 2.23 -2.68
CA LEU A 213 29.48 2.30 -1.88
C LEU A 213 28.39 1.50 -2.57
N SER A 214 27.73 0.59 -1.86
CA SER A 214 26.64 -0.22 -2.42
C SER A 214 25.46 -0.35 -1.46
N GLY A 215 24.28 -0.54 -2.04
CA GLY A 215 23.02 -0.73 -1.32
C GLY A 215 21.88 -1.05 -2.26
N THR A 216 20.69 -1.17 -1.69
CA THR A 216 19.44 -1.45 -2.38
C THR A 216 18.45 -0.32 -2.11
N VAL A 217 17.89 0.24 -3.16
CA VAL A 217 16.72 1.12 -3.05
C VAL A 217 15.48 0.27 -3.20
N SER A 218 14.49 0.49 -2.35
CA SER A 218 13.21 -0.22 -2.44
C SER A 218 12.08 0.78 -2.63
N SER A 219 11.11 0.49 -3.48
CA SER A 219 9.90 1.31 -3.61
C SER A 219 8.97 1.05 -2.43
N ALA A 220 8.33 2.07 -1.88
CA ALA A 220 7.32 1.87 -0.86
C ALA A 220 6.17 0.99 -1.37
N ALA A 221 5.56 0.20 -0.48
CA ALA A 221 4.47 -0.72 -0.81
C ALA A 221 3.26 0.04 -1.37
N GLY A 222 2.56 -0.55 -2.35
CA GLY A 222 1.34 0.03 -2.90
C GLY A 222 1.58 1.20 -3.87
N ILE A 223 2.82 1.42 -4.30
CA ILE A 223 3.14 2.29 -5.45
C ILE A 223 3.17 1.44 -6.72
N GLN A 224 2.65 1.98 -7.81
CA GLN A 224 2.83 1.49 -9.17
C GLN A 224 3.20 2.65 -10.09
N ILE A 225 3.76 2.32 -11.25
CA ILE A 225 4.06 3.29 -12.30
C ILE A 225 3.22 2.96 -13.52
N ASP A 226 2.78 3.99 -14.22
CA ASP A 226 2.14 3.87 -15.53
C ASP A 226 3.06 3.14 -16.51
N SER A 227 2.47 2.35 -17.40
CA SER A 227 3.20 1.39 -18.22
C SER A 227 3.85 1.99 -19.48
N ASP A 228 3.49 3.22 -19.84
CA ASP A 228 4.08 3.95 -20.96
C ASP A 228 4.43 5.42 -20.65
N ILE A 229 5.24 5.64 -19.61
CA ILE A 229 5.73 6.97 -19.23
C ILE A 229 6.73 7.58 -20.24
N ASN A 230 6.99 8.89 -20.13
CA ASN A 230 7.93 9.59 -21.01
C ASN A 230 9.42 9.46 -20.61
N ASP A 231 9.84 8.33 -20.03
CA ASP A 231 11.24 8.08 -19.64
C ASP A 231 11.91 7.05 -20.58
N PRO A 232 12.86 7.43 -21.44
CA PRO A 232 13.53 6.51 -22.37
C PRO A 232 14.45 5.47 -21.69
N SER A 233 14.64 5.54 -20.37
CA SER A 233 15.48 4.63 -19.60
C SER A 233 14.76 3.34 -19.14
N THR A 234 13.45 3.27 -19.32
CA THR A 234 12.63 2.07 -19.12
C THR A 234 12.80 1.07 -20.27
N SER A 235 12.72 -0.23 -19.96
CA SER A 235 13.00 -1.31 -20.93
C SER A 235 11.78 -1.96 -21.56
N ASP A 236 10.58 -1.77 -20.99
CA ASP A 236 9.38 -2.56 -21.27
C ASP A 236 8.11 -1.69 -21.33
N GLU A 237 8.14 -0.66 -22.19
CA GLU A 237 7.01 0.24 -22.43
C GLU A 237 5.85 -0.50 -23.12
N THR A 238 4.68 -0.53 -22.47
CA THR A 238 3.46 -1.13 -23.03
C THR A 238 2.30 -0.15 -22.95
N SER A 239 1.80 0.25 -24.10
CA SER A 239 0.67 1.17 -24.22
C SER A 239 -0.61 0.64 -23.55
N ASN A 240 -1.19 1.43 -22.64
CA ASN A 240 -2.42 1.09 -21.91
C ASN A 240 -3.64 1.98 -22.31
N ASN A 241 -3.62 2.54 -23.52
CA ASN A 241 -4.50 3.63 -23.95
C ASN A 241 -5.91 3.18 -24.40
N THR A 242 -6.26 1.92 -24.15
CA THR A 242 -7.54 1.31 -24.51
C THR A 242 -8.02 0.38 -23.39
N PHE A 243 -9.31 0.04 -23.33
CA PHE A 243 -9.77 -0.93 -22.33
C PHE A 243 -9.18 -2.32 -22.57
N ALA A 244 -8.94 -2.69 -23.84
CA ALA A 244 -8.32 -3.96 -24.18
C ALA A 244 -6.84 -4.06 -23.73
N THR A 245 -6.14 -2.92 -23.63
CA THR A 245 -4.75 -2.85 -23.17
C THR A 245 -4.61 -2.30 -21.76
N ALA A 246 -5.72 -2.15 -21.03
CA ALA A 246 -5.73 -1.54 -19.71
C ALA A 246 -4.73 -2.19 -18.75
N GLN A 247 -3.92 -1.36 -18.09
CA GLN A 247 -2.96 -1.79 -17.09
C GLN A 247 -3.68 -2.25 -15.84
N SER A 248 -3.43 -3.48 -15.38
CA SER A 248 -4.03 -3.97 -14.14
C SER A 248 -3.31 -3.36 -12.94
N ILE A 249 -4.08 -2.72 -12.05
CA ILE A 249 -3.55 -2.07 -10.84
C ILE A 249 -4.19 -2.65 -9.58
N ALA A 250 -3.47 -2.57 -8.46
CA ALA A 250 -3.93 -3.11 -7.19
C ALA A 250 -4.95 -2.19 -6.48
N ASN A 251 -5.79 -2.77 -5.61
CA ASN A 251 -6.61 -2.02 -4.67
C ASN A 251 -6.14 -2.36 -3.24
N PHE A 252 -5.58 -1.44 -2.45
CA PHE A 252 -5.32 -0.02 -2.68
C PHE A 252 -3.94 0.23 -3.33
N THR A 253 -3.83 1.26 -4.18
CA THR A 253 -2.56 1.63 -4.83
C THR A 253 -2.49 3.13 -5.12
N THR A 254 -1.28 3.64 -5.31
CA THR A 254 -1.00 4.96 -5.91
C THR A 254 -0.17 4.75 -7.17
N VAL A 255 -0.58 5.35 -8.27
CA VAL A 255 0.08 5.30 -9.57
C VAL A 255 0.65 6.67 -9.89
N ASN A 256 1.91 6.76 -10.32
CA ASN A 256 2.42 7.93 -11.02
C ASN A 256 2.49 7.66 -12.52
N GLY A 257 2.01 8.61 -13.32
CA GLY A 257 1.92 8.46 -14.78
C GLY A 257 2.15 9.75 -15.53
N PHE A 258 2.12 9.66 -16.86
CA PHE A 258 2.37 10.77 -17.77
C PHE A 258 1.38 10.74 -18.91
N ALA A 259 0.65 11.83 -19.14
CA ALA A 259 -0.28 11.92 -20.26
C ALA A 259 -0.03 13.19 -21.09
N SER A 260 -0.17 13.07 -22.42
CA SER A 260 0.08 14.13 -23.39
C SER A 260 -0.92 14.16 -24.54
N LYS A 261 -1.57 15.31 -24.74
CA LYS A 261 -2.46 15.56 -25.88
C LYS A 261 -1.72 15.77 -27.20
N THR A 262 -0.44 16.15 -27.11
CA THR A 262 0.45 16.42 -28.23
C THR A 262 1.86 15.98 -27.87
N GLY A 263 2.69 15.65 -28.86
CA GLY A 263 4.08 15.31 -28.58
C GLY A 263 4.87 16.43 -27.90
N THR A 264 5.83 16.04 -27.09
CA THR A 264 6.65 16.89 -26.20
C THR A 264 7.60 17.80 -26.95
N GLY A 265 7.90 17.51 -28.23
CA GLY A 265 8.75 18.34 -29.08
C GLY A 265 10.23 17.97 -29.05
N GLY A 266 10.64 16.89 -28.36
CA GLY A 266 11.92 16.24 -28.59
C GLY A 266 13.10 16.76 -27.77
N VAL A 267 12.89 17.21 -26.55
CA VAL A 267 13.91 18.03 -25.84
C VAL A 267 15.11 17.18 -25.38
N PHE A 268 14.90 15.91 -25.01
CA PHE A 268 15.95 15.05 -24.40
C PHE A 268 15.95 13.56 -24.82
N GLY A 269 15.48 13.21 -26.02
CA GLY A 269 15.42 11.80 -26.47
C GLY A 269 14.26 11.02 -25.83
N ASP A 270 13.24 11.77 -25.43
CA ASP A 270 11.91 11.44 -24.97
C ASP A 270 11.14 10.49 -25.91
N ILE A 271 10.33 9.61 -25.31
CA ILE A 271 9.52 8.60 -26.00
C ILE A 271 8.43 9.29 -26.83
N PHE A 272 7.80 10.34 -26.27
CA PHE A 272 6.73 11.09 -26.91
C PHE A 272 7.21 12.35 -27.64
N ALA A 273 8.45 12.35 -28.13
CA ALA A 273 9.02 13.47 -28.90
C ALA A 273 8.15 13.95 -30.07
N THR A 274 7.54 12.99 -30.78
CA THR A 274 6.70 13.24 -31.98
C THR A 274 5.35 12.51 -31.96
N LEU A 275 5.21 11.52 -31.07
CA LEU A 275 3.97 10.83 -30.76
C LEU A 275 3.32 11.49 -29.54
N TYR A 276 2.12 11.07 -29.16
CA TYR A 276 1.43 11.59 -27.99
C TYR A 276 0.71 10.45 -27.28
N ASP A 277 0.37 10.68 -26.02
CA ASP A 277 -0.24 9.72 -25.13
C ASP A 277 -1.52 10.29 -24.53
N GLU A 278 -2.63 10.12 -25.23
CA GLU A 278 -3.86 10.83 -24.85
C GLU A 278 -4.60 10.17 -23.68
N PHE A 279 -4.44 8.86 -23.49
CA PHE A 279 -5.25 8.09 -22.56
C PHE A 279 -4.41 7.06 -21.85
N ASP A 280 -4.66 6.94 -20.54
CA ASP A 280 -4.13 5.84 -19.74
C ASP A 280 -5.30 5.13 -19.08
N VAL A 281 -5.39 3.82 -19.28
CA VAL A 281 -6.53 3.02 -18.79
C VAL A 281 -6.04 1.99 -17.80
N TYR A 282 -6.66 1.99 -16.63
CA TYR A 282 -6.33 1.10 -15.53
C TYR A 282 -7.51 0.18 -15.21
N ALA A 283 -7.27 -1.12 -15.18
CA ALA A 283 -8.26 -2.12 -14.75
C ALA A 283 -8.06 -2.46 -13.27
N VAL A 284 -9.10 -2.27 -12.45
CA VAL A 284 -9.02 -2.47 -11.00
C VAL A 284 -10.34 -2.95 -10.42
N HIS A 285 -10.26 -3.85 -9.44
CA HIS A 285 -11.41 -4.26 -8.63
C HIS A 285 -11.58 -3.30 -7.45
N LEU A 286 -12.66 -2.53 -7.43
CA LEU A 286 -12.93 -1.48 -6.44
C LEU A 286 -14.03 -1.93 -5.47
N GLN A 287 -13.92 -1.54 -4.21
CA GLN A 287 -14.93 -1.77 -3.16
C GLN A 287 -15.98 -0.66 -3.17
N ALA A 288 -17.16 -0.94 -2.60
CA ALA A 288 -18.19 0.08 -2.42
C ALA A 288 -17.72 1.24 -1.53
N ASN A 289 -18.11 2.46 -1.89
CA ASN A 289 -17.75 3.73 -1.22
C ASN A 289 -16.25 4.05 -1.23
N GLN A 290 -15.55 3.69 -2.31
CA GLN A 290 -14.14 4.09 -2.53
C GLN A 290 -14.06 5.39 -3.33
N THR A 291 -13.13 6.26 -2.95
CA THR A 291 -12.82 7.50 -3.68
C THR A 291 -11.49 7.35 -4.40
N ILE A 292 -11.47 7.73 -5.68
CA ILE A 292 -10.26 7.79 -6.49
C ILE A 292 -9.95 9.25 -6.74
N LYS A 293 -8.71 9.65 -6.46
CA LYS A 293 -8.23 11.02 -6.63
C LYS A 293 -7.08 11.04 -7.61
N MET A 294 -7.03 12.03 -8.49
CA MET A 294 -5.89 12.29 -9.34
C MET A 294 -5.37 13.71 -9.08
N GLN A 295 -4.05 13.86 -8.98
CA GLN A 295 -3.37 15.15 -8.98
C GLN A 295 -2.76 15.36 -10.37
N VAL A 296 -3.18 16.43 -11.05
CA VAL A 296 -2.55 16.96 -12.26
C VAL A 296 -1.39 17.85 -11.82
N VAL A 297 -0.17 17.33 -11.94
CA VAL A 297 1.03 18.00 -11.41
C VAL A 297 1.30 19.31 -12.12
N ASP A 298 1.25 19.33 -13.45
CA ASP A 298 1.63 20.47 -14.29
C ASP A 298 0.45 21.38 -14.63
N PHE A 299 -0.52 21.57 -13.74
CA PHE A 299 -1.74 22.35 -14.05
C PHE A 299 -1.49 23.87 -14.27
N ASN A 300 -0.47 24.45 -13.60
CA ASN A 300 -0.22 25.89 -13.49
C ASN A 300 0.78 26.45 -14.54
N GLY A 301 1.49 25.60 -15.30
CA GLY A 301 2.42 26.06 -16.35
C GLY A 301 3.63 26.85 -15.84
N THR A 302 4.06 26.59 -14.61
CA THR A 302 5.34 27.08 -14.04
C THR A 302 6.55 26.28 -14.52
N ASP A 303 6.32 25.06 -15.00
CA ASP A 303 7.33 24.11 -15.49
C ASP A 303 7.36 24.01 -17.02
N THR A 304 8.11 23.03 -17.56
CA THR A 304 8.25 22.80 -19.00
C THR A 304 6.91 22.45 -19.66
N TYR A 305 6.02 21.79 -18.91
CA TYR A 305 4.73 21.32 -19.38
C TYR A 305 3.57 22.07 -18.71
N GLN A 306 2.41 22.02 -19.37
CA GLN A 306 1.14 22.47 -18.81
C GLN A 306 0.03 21.58 -19.35
N GLY A 307 -0.75 20.98 -18.45
CA GLY A 307 -1.80 20.04 -18.82
C GLY A 307 -3.10 20.25 -18.08
N ASP A 308 -4.18 19.82 -18.72
CA ASP A 308 -5.53 19.70 -18.20
C ASP A 308 -5.95 18.25 -18.47
N LEU A 309 -5.94 17.42 -17.42
CA LEU A 309 -6.24 15.99 -17.49
C LEU A 309 -7.58 15.71 -16.82
N ASP A 310 -8.37 14.82 -17.41
CA ASP A 310 -9.70 14.41 -16.94
C ASP A 310 -9.69 12.97 -16.44
N LEU A 311 -10.60 12.65 -15.51
CA LEU A 311 -10.70 11.34 -14.87
C LEU A 311 -12.09 10.74 -15.06
N TYR A 312 -12.16 9.49 -15.53
CA TYR A 312 -13.41 8.77 -15.76
C TYR A 312 -13.37 7.36 -15.12
N ALA A 313 -14.51 6.84 -14.71
CA ALA A 313 -14.69 5.44 -14.34
C ALA A 313 -15.75 4.76 -15.18
N PHE A 314 -15.42 3.58 -15.70
CA PHE A 314 -16.35 2.70 -16.40
C PHE A 314 -16.47 1.36 -15.68
N ASP A 315 -17.66 0.74 -15.67
CA ASP A 315 -17.80 -0.64 -15.21
C ASP A 315 -17.28 -1.64 -16.27
N SER A 316 -17.27 -2.93 -15.91
CA SER A 316 -16.93 -4.03 -16.83
C SER A 316 -17.82 -4.13 -18.08
N SER A 317 -18.97 -3.45 -18.11
CA SER A 317 -19.88 -3.34 -19.26
C SER A 317 -19.71 -2.01 -20.03
N TYR A 318 -18.63 -1.28 -19.76
CA TYR A 318 -18.28 0.01 -20.37
C TYR A 318 -19.31 1.12 -20.12
N ASN A 319 -20.15 1.00 -19.08
CA ASN A 319 -21.02 2.08 -18.66
C ASN A 319 -20.21 3.14 -17.92
N LEU A 320 -20.37 4.41 -18.26
CA LEU A 320 -19.78 5.51 -17.49
C LEU A 320 -20.45 5.60 -16.11
N ILE A 321 -19.67 5.36 -15.05
CA ILE A 321 -20.12 5.31 -13.66
C ILE A 321 -19.93 6.63 -12.96
N ASP A 322 -18.75 7.23 -13.12
CA ASP A 322 -18.45 8.56 -12.57
C ASP A 322 -17.38 9.27 -13.40
N TYR A 323 -17.29 10.60 -13.27
CA TYR A 323 -16.33 11.44 -14.01
C TYR A 323 -15.96 12.72 -13.25
N SER A 324 -14.79 13.25 -13.56
CA SER A 324 -14.28 14.53 -13.10
C SER A 324 -13.59 15.23 -14.27
N GLU A 325 -14.09 16.43 -14.59
CA GLU A 325 -13.58 17.27 -15.68
C GLU A 325 -13.21 18.68 -15.18
N ALA A 326 -12.58 18.76 -13.99
CA ALA A 326 -12.13 20.05 -13.50
C ALA A 326 -11.00 20.61 -14.39
N THR A 327 -10.62 21.85 -14.15
CA THR A 327 -9.47 22.51 -14.83
C THR A 327 -8.39 22.86 -13.81
N GLY A 328 -8.41 22.19 -12.66
CA GLY A 328 -7.60 22.49 -11.50
C GLY A 328 -6.51 21.45 -11.30
N GLU A 329 -5.85 21.51 -10.14
CA GLU A 329 -4.80 20.55 -9.77
C GLU A 329 -5.34 19.16 -9.45
N PHE A 330 -6.63 19.02 -9.11
CA PHE A 330 -7.17 17.75 -8.62
C PHE A 330 -8.46 17.35 -9.33
N GLU A 331 -8.53 16.08 -9.69
CA GLU A 331 -9.73 15.37 -10.14
C GLU A 331 -10.13 14.33 -9.08
N GLU A 332 -11.43 14.10 -8.93
CA GLU A 332 -11.97 13.15 -7.95
C GLU A 332 -13.25 12.48 -8.44
N ILE A 333 -13.32 11.15 -8.26
CA ILE A 333 -14.49 10.31 -8.57
C ILE A 333 -14.79 9.33 -7.43
N ASN A 334 -16.04 8.87 -7.33
CA ASN A 334 -16.51 7.98 -6.27
C ASN A 334 -17.19 6.73 -6.83
N ILE A 335 -16.87 5.59 -6.23
CA ILE A 335 -17.39 4.29 -6.61
C ILE A 335 -18.33 3.80 -5.52
N MET A 336 -19.61 3.73 -5.83
CA MET A 336 -20.68 3.44 -4.85
C MET A 336 -20.92 1.94 -4.67
N THR A 337 -20.48 1.11 -5.62
CA THR A 337 -20.71 -0.34 -5.65
C THR A 337 -19.40 -1.10 -5.83
N GLU A 338 -19.25 -2.24 -5.17
CA GLU A 338 -18.10 -3.11 -5.41
C GLU A 338 -18.16 -3.74 -6.82
N GLY A 339 -17.02 -3.88 -7.49
CA GLY A 339 -16.95 -4.47 -8.82
C GLY A 339 -15.64 -4.19 -9.57
N ASP A 340 -15.56 -4.68 -10.80
CA ASP A 340 -14.44 -4.41 -11.72
C ASP A 340 -14.71 -3.12 -12.50
N TYR A 341 -13.74 -2.22 -12.49
CA TYR A 341 -13.81 -0.92 -13.16
C TYR A 341 -12.58 -0.67 -14.03
N TYR A 342 -12.80 0.15 -15.06
CA TYR A 342 -11.75 0.80 -15.81
C TYR A 342 -11.67 2.26 -15.35
N ILE A 343 -10.55 2.66 -14.77
CA ILE A 343 -10.24 4.05 -14.45
C ILE A 343 -9.45 4.62 -15.61
N THR A 344 -9.93 5.71 -16.20
CA THR A 344 -9.34 6.31 -17.39
C THR A 344 -8.87 7.72 -17.09
N VAL A 345 -7.59 7.98 -17.28
CA VAL A 345 -7.00 9.32 -17.32
C VAL A 345 -6.99 9.76 -18.78
N GLN A 346 -7.42 10.98 -19.05
CA GLN A 346 -7.38 11.57 -20.40
C GLN A 346 -6.64 12.90 -20.38
N ALA A 347 -5.63 13.06 -21.25
CA ALA A 347 -5.09 14.37 -21.59
C ALA A 347 -6.06 15.17 -22.45
N TYR A 348 -6.96 15.93 -21.83
CA TYR A 348 -7.91 16.79 -22.54
C TYR A 348 -7.18 17.91 -23.31
N ASN A 349 -6.18 18.53 -22.67
CA ASN A 349 -5.31 19.51 -23.30
C ASN A 349 -3.92 19.54 -22.68
N GLY A 350 -2.90 19.82 -23.49
CA GLY A 350 -1.54 19.98 -23.00
C GLY A 350 -0.85 18.67 -22.60
N ILE A 351 0.09 18.76 -21.66
CA ILE A 351 0.98 17.67 -21.23
C ILE A 351 1.15 17.79 -19.71
N SER A 352 1.06 16.68 -18.98
CA SER A 352 1.28 16.69 -17.53
C SER A 352 1.69 15.31 -17.01
N LYS A 353 2.56 15.29 -16.00
CA LYS A 353 2.65 14.18 -15.05
C LYS A 353 1.39 14.15 -14.17
N TYR A 354 1.03 12.98 -13.65
CA TYR A 354 -0.06 12.88 -12.68
C TYR A 354 0.21 11.83 -11.59
N VAL A 355 -0.51 11.98 -10.47
CA VAL A 355 -0.56 10.97 -9.41
C VAL A 355 -2.01 10.53 -9.23
N LEU A 356 -2.32 9.28 -9.52
CA LEU A 356 -3.62 8.65 -9.29
C LEU A 356 -3.57 7.85 -7.99
N SER A 357 -4.52 8.03 -7.09
CA SER A 357 -4.58 7.33 -5.80
C SER A 357 -5.94 6.67 -5.60
N ILE A 358 -5.92 5.36 -5.37
CA ILE A 358 -7.07 4.56 -4.96
C ILE A 358 -7.00 4.42 -3.44
N GLY A 359 -7.78 5.26 -2.75
CA GLY A 359 -7.77 5.35 -1.29
C GLY A 359 -8.64 4.29 -0.61
N GLN A 360 -8.40 4.07 0.69
CA GLN A 360 -9.26 3.27 1.58
C GLN A 360 -10.73 3.71 1.51
N THR A 361 -11.67 2.80 1.78
CA THR A 361 -13.08 3.15 2.02
C THR A 361 -13.15 4.14 3.18
N ASN A 362 -13.26 5.43 2.88
CA ASN A 362 -13.32 6.49 3.88
C ASN A 362 -14.76 6.96 4.05
N SER A 363 -15.22 6.96 5.30
CA SER A 363 -16.47 7.60 5.70
C SER A 363 -16.42 9.11 5.38
N LEU A 364 -17.34 9.56 4.54
CA LEU A 364 -17.82 10.94 4.38
C LEU A 364 -16.73 12.03 4.21
N ASN A 365 -16.40 12.37 2.96
CA ASN A 365 -15.91 13.71 2.63
C ASN A 365 -17.02 14.51 1.94
N THR A 366 -17.33 15.68 2.50
CA THR A 366 -18.41 16.60 2.13
C THR A 366 -18.01 17.64 1.08
N ASN A 367 -16.98 17.39 0.29
CA ASN A 367 -16.64 18.26 -0.83
C ASN A 367 -17.38 17.77 -2.08
N THR A 368 -18.32 18.59 -2.53
CA THR A 368 -19.17 18.38 -3.69
C THR A 368 -18.33 18.15 -4.95
N SER A 369 -18.14 16.90 -5.36
CA SER A 369 -17.88 16.59 -6.77
C SER A 369 -19.13 16.99 -7.56
N LYS A 370 -18.98 17.94 -8.48
CA LYS A 370 -20.07 18.31 -9.39
C LYS A 370 -20.16 17.24 -10.47
N GLY A 371 -21.11 16.33 -10.33
CA GLY A 371 -21.47 15.38 -11.41
C GLY A 371 -21.50 13.90 -11.03
N SER A 372 -21.29 13.54 -9.75
CA SER A 372 -21.15 12.15 -9.30
C SER A 372 -22.24 11.22 -9.86
N GLY A 373 -21.92 10.39 -10.85
CA GLY A 373 -22.83 9.40 -11.47
C GLY A 373 -24.24 9.87 -11.86
N ALA A 374 -24.48 11.18 -11.96
CA ALA A 374 -25.82 11.74 -12.14
C ALA A 374 -26.22 11.66 -13.61
N ASP A 375 -27.37 11.05 -13.90
CA ASP A 375 -27.85 10.91 -15.27
C ASP A 375 -28.19 12.29 -15.88
N PHE A 376 -27.86 12.50 -17.14
CA PHE A 376 -28.08 13.77 -17.84
C PHE A 376 -28.47 13.55 -19.30
N LYS A 377 -29.09 14.54 -19.91
CA LYS A 377 -29.48 14.49 -21.33
C LYS A 377 -28.26 14.62 -22.25
N ILE A 378 -27.92 13.52 -22.91
CA ILE A 378 -26.91 13.45 -23.99
C ILE A 378 -27.24 14.51 -25.06
N ASN A 379 -26.20 15.16 -25.60
CA ASN A 379 -26.26 16.26 -26.57
C ASN A 379 -26.90 17.57 -26.06
N GLU A 380 -27.19 17.72 -24.78
CA GLU A 380 -27.76 18.94 -24.22
C GLU A 380 -26.88 19.55 -23.12
N ALA A 381 -26.83 20.88 -23.09
CA ALA A 381 -26.13 21.65 -22.07
C ALA A 381 -26.96 22.84 -21.62
N VAL A 382 -26.88 23.19 -20.34
CA VAL A 382 -27.41 24.42 -19.77
C VAL A 382 -26.28 25.44 -19.72
N VAL A 383 -26.45 26.59 -20.37
CA VAL A 383 -25.37 27.58 -20.56
C VAL A 383 -25.83 28.96 -20.17
N LYS A 384 -25.02 29.69 -19.39
CA LYS A 384 -25.22 31.11 -19.10
C LYS A 384 -24.10 31.94 -19.72
N PHE A 385 -24.46 32.99 -20.46
CA PHE A 385 -23.51 33.90 -21.11
C PHE A 385 -23.28 35.18 -20.28
N LYS A 386 -22.07 35.75 -20.34
CA LYS A 386 -21.72 37.01 -19.67
C LYS A 386 -22.40 38.21 -20.36
N ALA A 387 -22.96 39.11 -19.56
CA ALA A 387 -23.82 40.22 -20.01
C ALA A 387 -23.18 41.23 -20.99
N THR A 388 -21.85 41.35 -21.03
CA THR A 388 -21.13 42.43 -21.74
C THR A 388 -20.72 42.10 -23.18
N THR A 389 -20.77 40.83 -23.61
CA THR A 389 -20.23 40.39 -24.93
C THR A 389 -21.32 40.21 -26.01
N LEU A 390 -22.58 40.44 -25.65
CA LEU A 390 -23.81 40.06 -26.36
C LEU A 390 -24.07 40.67 -27.75
N LYS A 391 -23.31 41.68 -28.20
CA LYS A 391 -23.66 42.40 -29.45
C LYS A 391 -23.02 41.87 -30.72
N ASN A 392 -21.95 41.07 -30.65
CA ASN A 392 -21.18 40.69 -31.85
C ASN A 392 -21.17 39.18 -32.17
N SER A 393 -21.39 38.29 -31.19
CA SER A 393 -21.26 36.84 -31.40
C SER A 393 -22.52 36.16 -31.98
N ILE A 394 -23.70 36.79 -31.89
CA ILE A 394 -24.98 36.16 -32.28
C ILE A 394 -25.42 36.53 -33.72
N GLN A 395 -24.88 37.61 -34.31
CA GLN A 395 -25.21 37.97 -35.70
C GLN A 395 -24.40 37.23 -36.78
N ASN A 396 -23.39 36.43 -36.39
CA ASN A 396 -22.56 35.64 -37.31
C ASN A 396 -22.81 34.12 -37.25
N THR A 397 -23.91 33.66 -36.66
CA THR A 397 -24.25 32.22 -36.58
C THR A 397 -24.86 31.63 -37.87
N THR A 398 -24.68 32.31 -39.01
CA THR A 398 -24.90 31.68 -40.31
C THR A 398 -23.61 31.00 -40.76
N SER A 399 -23.51 29.69 -40.47
CA SER A 399 -22.80 28.65 -41.26
C SER A 399 -21.64 27.85 -40.64
N THR A 400 -21.22 28.01 -39.37
CA THR A 400 -20.06 27.21 -38.84
C THR A 400 -20.14 26.69 -37.39
N THR A 401 -21.23 26.83 -36.65
CA THR A 401 -21.32 26.30 -35.26
C THR A 401 -22.29 25.12 -35.14
N ASN A 402 -21.81 23.97 -34.65
CA ASN A 402 -22.52 22.68 -34.54
C ASN A 402 -23.54 22.60 -33.39
N TYR A 403 -24.19 23.69 -32.99
CA TYR A 403 -25.20 23.66 -31.92
C TYR A 403 -26.33 24.66 -32.13
N GLN A 404 -27.53 24.29 -31.68
CA GLN A 404 -28.76 25.09 -31.75
C GLN A 404 -29.09 25.66 -30.37
N ILE A 405 -29.36 26.96 -30.31
CA ILE A 405 -29.83 27.64 -29.09
C ILE A 405 -31.36 27.65 -29.15
N GLN A 406 -32.03 27.00 -28.18
CA GLN A 406 -33.48 26.94 -28.20
C GLN A 406 -34.16 28.27 -27.85
N HIS A 407 -33.66 28.97 -26.83
CA HIS A 407 -34.27 30.20 -26.31
C HIS A 407 -33.18 31.15 -25.79
N PHE A 408 -33.12 32.39 -26.27
CA PHE A 408 -32.08 33.32 -25.85
C PHE A 408 -32.64 34.48 -25.01
N ASN A 409 -32.26 34.55 -23.74
CA ASN A 409 -32.52 35.70 -22.85
C ASN A 409 -31.21 36.12 -22.15
N PRO A 410 -30.70 37.35 -22.38
CA PRO A 410 -29.38 37.80 -21.89
C PRO A 410 -29.12 37.70 -20.38
N GLY A 411 -30.16 37.54 -19.56
CA GLY A 411 -30.07 37.42 -18.10
C GLY A 411 -30.41 36.05 -17.54
N ARG A 412 -30.63 35.03 -18.39
CA ARG A 412 -31.05 33.68 -17.99
C ARG A 412 -30.16 32.64 -18.65
N ASP A 413 -29.97 31.52 -17.98
CA ASP A 413 -29.53 30.25 -18.54
C ASP A 413 -30.33 29.88 -19.81
N THR A 414 -29.66 29.28 -20.79
CA THR A 414 -30.23 28.80 -22.04
C THR A 414 -29.90 27.34 -22.26
N LEU A 415 -30.86 26.60 -22.81
CA LEU A 415 -30.64 25.25 -23.28
C LEU A 415 -29.98 25.28 -24.66
N ILE A 416 -28.81 24.67 -24.76
CA ILE A 416 -28.10 24.41 -26.00
C ILE A 416 -28.26 22.94 -26.35
N ARG A 417 -28.51 22.67 -27.64
CA ARG A 417 -28.48 21.32 -28.21
C ARG A 417 -27.36 21.21 -29.21
N PHE A 418 -26.45 20.26 -29.02
CA PHE A 418 -25.41 19.95 -29.99
C PHE A 418 -26.08 19.26 -31.21
N ALA A 419 -25.89 19.80 -32.41
CA ALA A 419 -26.49 19.33 -33.64
C ALA A 419 -25.55 18.34 -34.35
N ASN A 420 -26.08 17.20 -34.80
CA ASN A 420 -25.37 16.18 -35.59
C ASN A 420 -24.06 15.68 -34.94
N MET A 421 -24.13 15.16 -33.72
CA MET A 421 -23.10 14.24 -33.25
C MET A 421 -23.35 12.85 -33.86
N ASP A 422 -23.28 12.76 -35.19
CA ASP A 422 -23.24 11.48 -35.88
C ASP A 422 -21.80 10.96 -35.76
N HIS A 423 -21.54 10.27 -34.65
CA HIS A 423 -20.21 9.85 -34.20
C HIS A 423 -19.47 8.97 -35.20
N SER A 424 -20.19 8.38 -36.15
CA SER A 424 -19.61 7.64 -37.27
C SER A 424 -18.80 8.53 -38.23
N ALA A 425 -19.11 9.82 -38.35
CA ALA A 425 -18.36 10.77 -39.17
C ALA A 425 -17.10 11.33 -38.48
N ILE A 426 -17.08 11.38 -37.14
CA ILE A 426 -15.94 11.87 -36.33
C ILE A 426 -14.78 10.87 -36.39
N ILE A 427 -15.06 9.57 -36.26
CA ILE A 427 -14.11 8.47 -36.48
C ILE A 427 -13.53 8.52 -37.90
N THR A 428 -14.36 8.86 -38.89
CA THR A 428 -13.93 8.94 -40.30
C THR A 428 -13.03 10.17 -40.57
N ALA A 429 -13.24 11.30 -39.88
CA ALA A 429 -12.44 12.51 -40.06
C ALA A 429 -11.04 12.42 -39.44
N GLN A 430 -10.86 11.65 -38.35
CA GLN A 430 -9.56 11.36 -37.75
C GLN A 430 -8.70 10.39 -38.59
N SER A 431 -9.32 9.58 -39.46
CA SER A 431 -8.62 8.62 -40.35
C SER A 431 -7.86 9.25 -41.54
N LEU A 432 -7.93 10.57 -41.74
CA LEU A 432 -7.34 11.28 -42.89
C LEU A 432 -5.94 11.89 -42.61
N ASN A 433 -5.39 11.70 -41.42
CA ASN A 433 -3.99 11.99 -41.06
C ASN A 433 -3.40 10.74 -40.35
N PRO A 434 -2.05 10.59 -40.19
CA PRO A 434 -1.39 9.28 -40.04
C PRO A 434 -1.96 8.47 -38.86
N PRO A 435 -1.86 7.12 -38.89
CA PRO A 435 -2.79 6.24 -38.21
C PRO A 435 -2.82 6.57 -36.72
N ALA A 436 -3.95 7.12 -36.26
CA ALA A 436 -4.16 7.27 -34.83
C ALA A 436 -4.11 5.87 -34.19
N PRO A 437 -3.42 5.70 -33.05
CA PRO A 437 -3.56 4.50 -32.23
C PRO A 437 -5.04 4.29 -31.88
N ALA A 438 -5.44 3.04 -31.65
CA ALA A 438 -6.78 2.75 -31.12
C ALA A 438 -6.96 3.50 -29.80
N SER A 439 -8.15 4.07 -29.58
CA SER A 439 -8.46 4.87 -28.40
C SER A 439 -9.65 4.31 -27.62
N VAL A 440 -9.79 4.74 -26.37
CA VAL A 440 -11.00 4.52 -25.55
C VAL A 440 -12.28 4.86 -26.34
N TYR A 441 -12.26 5.91 -27.16
CA TYR A 441 -13.42 6.30 -27.97
C TYR A 441 -13.80 5.28 -29.05
N ASP A 442 -12.82 4.64 -29.69
CA ASP A 442 -13.08 3.62 -30.72
C ASP A 442 -13.75 2.38 -30.11
N GLU A 443 -13.32 1.98 -28.91
CA GLU A 443 -13.89 0.85 -28.20
C GLU A 443 -15.28 1.16 -27.63
N LEU A 444 -15.49 2.35 -27.04
CA LEU A 444 -16.84 2.76 -26.62
C LEU A 444 -17.79 2.85 -27.81
N ALA A 445 -17.34 3.30 -28.99
CA ALA A 445 -18.20 3.34 -30.18
C ALA A 445 -18.78 1.96 -30.55
N VAL A 446 -18.03 0.89 -30.26
CA VAL A 446 -18.42 -0.50 -30.53
C VAL A 446 -19.19 -1.11 -29.35
N HIS A 447 -18.68 -0.94 -28.13
CA HIS A 447 -19.17 -1.64 -26.94
C HIS A 447 -20.27 -0.90 -26.20
N ASN A 448 -20.18 0.44 -26.10
CA ASN A 448 -21.16 1.26 -25.40
C ASN A 448 -21.25 2.68 -26.02
N PRO A 449 -21.97 2.83 -27.15
CA PRO A 449 -22.06 4.11 -27.85
C PRO A 449 -22.81 5.19 -27.05
N GLU A 450 -23.55 4.80 -26.02
CA GLU A 450 -24.19 5.74 -25.10
C GLU A 450 -23.17 6.42 -24.18
N SER A 451 -22.28 5.64 -23.55
CA SER A 451 -21.16 6.17 -22.75
C SER A 451 -20.24 7.07 -23.58
N LEU A 452 -19.95 6.68 -24.84
CA LEU A 452 -19.22 7.55 -25.77
C LEU A 452 -19.91 8.91 -25.94
N ALA A 453 -21.23 8.89 -26.19
CA ALA A 453 -21.99 10.12 -26.39
C ALA A 453 -22.08 10.98 -25.12
N LYS A 454 -22.08 10.35 -23.93
CA LYS A 454 -21.99 11.06 -22.64
C LYS A 454 -20.66 11.81 -22.53
N ILE A 455 -19.51 11.15 -22.70
CA ILE A 455 -18.18 11.80 -22.62
C ILE A 455 -18.04 12.92 -23.65
N LEU A 456 -18.49 12.70 -24.90
CA LEU A 456 -18.40 13.73 -25.93
C LEU A 456 -19.30 14.94 -25.64
N THR A 457 -20.45 14.72 -24.99
CA THR A 457 -21.30 15.82 -24.50
C THR A 457 -20.57 16.63 -23.42
N LEU A 458 -19.92 15.95 -22.48
CA LEU A 458 -19.14 16.58 -21.40
C LEU A 458 -17.96 17.40 -21.97
N GLY A 459 -17.19 16.84 -22.91
CA GLY A 459 -16.12 17.57 -23.60
C GLY A 459 -16.59 18.82 -24.35
N GLU A 460 -17.78 18.82 -24.96
CA GLU A 460 -18.35 20.05 -25.56
C GLU A 460 -18.79 21.07 -24.51
N ILE A 461 -19.29 20.62 -23.36
CA ILE A 461 -19.59 21.48 -22.20
C ILE A 461 -18.30 22.12 -21.67
N LYS A 462 -17.21 21.35 -21.53
CA LYS A 462 -15.88 21.86 -21.15
C LYS A 462 -15.37 22.92 -22.13
N LYS A 463 -15.50 22.70 -23.46
CA LYS A 463 -15.19 23.71 -24.49
C LYS A 463 -16.02 24.98 -24.34
N LEU A 464 -17.30 24.87 -23.98
CA LEU A 464 -18.16 26.04 -23.73
C LEU A 464 -17.68 26.82 -22.51
N ASN A 465 -17.32 26.15 -21.41
CA ASN A 465 -16.77 26.79 -20.20
C ASN A 465 -15.48 27.57 -20.46
N ALA A 466 -14.63 27.11 -21.39
CA ALA A 466 -13.40 27.81 -21.77
C ALA A 466 -13.64 29.13 -22.54
N ARG A 467 -14.86 29.39 -23.03
CA ARG A 467 -15.14 30.60 -23.81
C ARG A 467 -15.24 31.84 -22.93
N GLN A 468 -14.60 32.92 -23.37
CA GLN A 468 -14.65 34.20 -22.64
C GLN A 468 -16.06 34.76 -22.47
N ASP A 469 -16.99 34.48 -23.40
CA ASP A 469 -18.37 34.95 -23.36
C ASP A 469 -19.33 34.07 -22.54
N VAL A 470 -18.88 32.91 -22.07
CA VAL A 470 -19.65 32.01 -21.20
C VAL A 470 -19.32 32.30 -19.73
N GLU A 471 -20.35 32.35 -18.88
CA GLU A 471 -20.24 32.44 -17.42
C GLU A 471 -20.13 31.04 -16.81
N TYR A 472 -20.97 30.11 -17.26
CA TYR A 472 -20.85 28.67 -17.03
C TYR A 472 -21.63 27.88 -18.09
N ALA A 473 -21.23 26.63 -18.29
CA ALA A 473 -21.94 25.59 -19.00
C ALA A 473 -21.94 24.32 -18.14
N GLU A 474 -23.06 23.61 -18.08
CA GLU A 474 -23.20 22.39 -17.28
C GLU A 474 -24.11 21.36 -17.98
N PRO A 475 -24.03 20.08 -17.60
CA PRO A 475 -24.94 19.06 -18.12
C PRO A 475 -26.40 19.36 -17.81
N ASN A 476 -27.31 18.97 -18.71
CA ASN A 476 -28.74 19.00 -18.42
C ASN A 476 -29.16 17.75 -17.63
N PHE A 477 -28.97 17.79 -16.30
CA PHE A 477 -29.25 16.64 -15.41
C PHE A 477 -30.71 16.20 -15.43
N ILE A 478 -30.92 14.88 -15.33
CA ILE A 478 -32.21 14.23 -15.21
C ILE A 478 -32.52 14.07 -13.73
N TYR A 479 -33.60 14.69 -13.28
CA TYR A 479 -34.11 14.51 -11.92
C TYR A 479 -35.28 13.52 -11.94
N HIS A 480 -35.21 12.52 -11.08
CA HIS A 480 -36.35 11.66 -10.77
C HIS A 480 -37.14 12.26 -9.59
N PRO A 481 -38.48 12.18 -9.60
CA PRO A 481 -39.26 12.61 -8.45
C PRO A 481 -39.00 11.66 -7.27
N THR A 482 -38.39 12.13 -6.19
CA THR A 482 -38.39 11.43 -4.90
C THR A 482 -39.73 11.67 -4.22
N ARG A 483 -40.43 10.58 -3.86
CA ARG A 483 -41.75 10.68 -3.26
C ARG A 483 -41.66 10.99 -1.77
N VAL A 484 -41.35 12.25 -1.45
CA VAL A 484 -41.31 12.76 -0.06
C VAL A 484 -42.72 13.16 0.40
N PRO A 485 -43.22 12.65 1.53
CA PRO A 485 -44.49 13.09 2.10
C PRO A 485 -44.48 14.58 2.47
N ASN A 486 -45.65 15.22 2.36
CA ASN A 486 -45.81 16.65 2.69
C ASN A 486 -46.32 16.90 4.12
N ASP A 487 -46.34 15.87 4.96
CA ASP A 487 -46.87 15.91 6.33
C ASP A 487 -46.00 16.80 7.24
N SER A 488 -46.65 17.60 8.10
CA SER A 488 -46.02 18.72 8.79
C SER A 488 -44.85 18.35 9.72
N TYR A 489 -44.82 17.12 10.21
CA TYR A 489 -43.80 16.61 11.12
C TYR A 489 -42.89 15.55 10.51
N TYR A 490 -43.02 15.27 9.20
CA TYR A 490 -42.21 14.25 8.51
C TYR A 490 -40.69 14.49 8.67
N SER A 491 -40.25 15.75 8.66
CA SER A 491 -38.84 16.11 8.82
C SER A 491 -38.22 15.66 10.15
N TYR A 492 -39.04 15.29 11.14
CA TYR A 492 -38.60 14.81 12.45
C TYR A 492 -38.64 13.27 12.56
N GLN A 493 -39.08 12.56 11.51
CA GLN A 493 -39.14 11.09 11.46
C GLN A 493 -37.86 10.50 10.87
N TRP A 494 -36.74 10.71 11.57
CA TRP A 494 -35.39 10.26 11.16
C TRP A 494 -35.32 8.74 10.86
N HIS A 495 -36.17 7.98 11.54
CA HIS A 495 -36.25 6.53 11.47
C HIS A 495 -36.71 6.00 10.10
N TYR A 496 -37.21 6.85 9.20
CA TYR A 496 -37.60 6.44 7.84
C TYR A 496 -36.43 6.40 6.86
N PRO A 497 -35.60 7.46 6.74
CA PRO A 497 -34.33 7.36 6.03
C PRO A 497 -33.40 6.23 6.51
N ALA A 498 -33.37 5.95 7.83
CA ALA A 498 -32.51 4.92 8.42
C ALA A 498 -32.75 3.50 7.86
N ILE A 499 -33.94 3.23 7.31
CA ILE A 499 -34.33 1.93 6.75
C ILE A 499 -34.63 2.04 5.24
N ASN A 500 -34.12 3.07 4.56
CA ASN A 500 -34.33 3.31 3.12
C ASN A 500 -35.80 3.35 2.69
N LEU A 501 -36.68 3.82 3.57
CA LEU A 501 -38.12 3.84 3.32
C LEU A 501 -38.56 4.84 2.23
N PRO A 502 -37.99 6.06 2.13
CA PRO A 502 -38.34 6.99 1.05
C PRO A 502 -38.12 6.39 -0.35
N GLN A 503 -37.03 5.64 -0.52
CA GLN A 503 -36.71 4.94 -1.76
C GLN A 503 -37.67 3.79 -2.04
N ALA A 504 -38.14 3.08 -0.99
CA ALA A 504 -39.18 2.07 -1.14
C ALA A 504 -40.53 2.68 -1.62
N TRP A 505 -40.86 3.93 -1.21
CA TRP A 505 -42.06 4.64 -1.65
C TRP A 505 -42.06 5.03 -3.13
N ASP A 506 -40.88 5.13 -3.75
CA ASP A 506 -40.74 5.31 -5.19
C ASP A 506 -41.19 4.05 -5.97
N ILE A 507 -41.12 2.87 -5.34
CA ILE A 507 -41.64 1.60 -5.87
C ILE A 507 -43.13 1.42 -5.51
N THR A 508 -43.47 1.55 -4.23
CA THR A 508 -44.83 1.34 -3.73
C THR A 508 -45.10 2.14 -2.47
N THR A 509 -46.28 2.75 -2.37
CA THR A 509 -46.76 3.36 -1.12
C THR A 509 -47.71 2.45 -0.34
N GLY A 510 -47.64 1.13 -0.60
CA GLY A 510 -48.44 0.15 0.14
C GLY A 510 -49.91 0.09 -0.27
N THR A 511 -50.28 0.68 -1.41
CA THR A 511 -51.62 0.55 -1.97
C THR A 511 -51.64 -0.63 -2.96
N PRO A 512 -52.27 -1.77 -2.63
CA PRO A 512 -52.32 -2.92 -3.54
C PRO A 512 -53.18 -2.63 -4.77
N ALA A 513 -52.95 -3.37 -5.86
CA ALA A 513 -53.76 -3.27 -7.08
C ALA A 513 -55.24 -3.64 -6.86
N ALA A 514 -55.53 -4.49 -5.87
CA ALA A 514 -56.89 -4.89 -5.47
C ALA A 514 -56.93 -5.29 -3.99
N GLY A 515 -58.07 -5.04 -3.33
CA GLY A 515 -58.28 -5.35 -1.91
C GLY A 515 -57.59 -4.36 -0.97
N ASN A 516 -57.45 -4.75 0.30
CA ASN A 516 -56.69 -4.03 1.31
C ASN A 516 -55.63 -4.96 1.89
N VAL A 517 -54.45 -4.43 2.23
CA VAL A 517 -53.51 -5.10 3.14
C VAL A 517 -53.85 -4.66 4.55
N ILE A 518 -54.21 -5.60 5.42
CA ILE A 518 -54.66 -5.30 6.79
C ILE A 518 -53.59 -5.68 7.81
N VAL A 519 -53.20 -4.70 8.64
CA VAL A 519 -52.32 -4.88 9.79
C VAL A 519 -53.14 -4.77 11.07
N ALA A 520 -53.22 -5.86 11.84
CA ALA A 520 -53.84 -5.83 13.16
C ALA A 520 -52.86 -5.31 14.21
N ILE A 521 -53.28 -4.30 14.95
CA ILE A 521 -52.53 -3.71 16.06
C ILE A 521 -53.14 -4.26 17.35
N ILE A 522 -52.48 -5.26 17.93
CA ILE A 522 -52.92 -5.89 19.18
C ILE A 522 -52.22 -5.18 20.34
N ASP A 523 -52.92 -4.27 21.02
CA ASP A 523 -52.32 -3.29 21.94
C ASP A 523 -53.37 -2.70 22.93
N THR A 524 -53.17 -1.48 23.45
CA THR A 524 -54.11 -0.73 24.32
C THR A 524 -55.40 -0.29 23.64
N GLY A 525 -55.53 -0.55 22.34
CA GLY A 525 -56.54 0.03 21.46
C GLY A 525 -55.96 1.18 20.63
N ILE A 526 -56.80 1.80 19.82
CA ILE A 526 -56.44 3.00 19.05
C ILE A 526 -57.50 4.07 19.31
N VAL A 527 -57.08 5.32 19.50
CA VAL A 527 -58.03 6.44 19.52
C VAL A 527 -58.58 6.64 18.11
N LEU A 528 -59.78 6.12 17.87
CA LEU A 528 -60.39 6.02 16.53
C LEU A 528 -60.68 7.40 15.92
N ALA A 529 -60.76 8.43 16.77
CA ALA A 529 -61.01 9.81 16.37
C ALA A 529 -59.75 10.56 15.89
N HIS A 530 -58.53 10.02 16.08
CA HIS A 530 -57.30 10.73 15.74
C HIS A 530 -57.30 11.12 14.24
N PRO A 531 -57.12 12.41 13.89
CA PRO A 531 -57.31 12.92 12.52
C PRO A 531 -56.37 12.26 11.52
N ASP A 532 -55.16 11.92 11.96
CA ASP A 532 -54.13 11.29 11.14
C ASP A 532 -54.32 9.77 10.95
N LEU A 533 -55.34 9.18 11.59
CA LEU A 533 -55.73 7.78 11.38
C LEU A 533 -57.08 7.67 10.66
N GLN A 534 -57.74 8.80 10.37
CA GLN A 534 -59.02 8.83 9.68
C GLN A 534 -58.92 8.24 8.26
N GLY A 535 -59.74 7.22 8.01
CA GLY A 535 -59.75 6.49 6.75
C GLY A 535 -58.67 5.40 6.63
N GLN A 536 -57.84 5.21 7.66
CA GLN A 536 -56.88 4.09 7.73
C GLN A 536 -57.38 2.92 8.56
N LEU A 537 -58.50 3.07 9.27
CA LEU A 537 -59.04 2.05 10.18
C LEU A 537 -60.04 1.14 9.47
N VAL A 538 -60.01 -0.16 9.81
CA VAL A 538 -61.11 -1.11 9.62
C VAL A 538 -61.75 -1.46 10.97
N SER A 539 -62.87 -2.19 10.96
CA SER A 539 -63.50 -2.65 12.20
C SER A 539 -62.53 -3.49 13.03
N GLY A 540 -62.42 -3.13 14.30
CA GLY A 540 -61.63 -3.83 15.30
C GLY A 540 -62.49 -4.45 16.39
N TYR A 541 -61.87 -4.80 17.51
CA TYR A 541 -62.55 -5.43 18.64
C TYR A 541 -61.80 -5.20 19.96
N ASP A 542 -62.52 -5.22 21.07
CA ASP A 542 -61.96 -5.21 22.43
C ASP A 542 -62.12 -6.57 23.11
N PHE A 543 -60.99 -7.09 23.57
CA PHE A 543 -60.87 -8.39 24.23
C PHE A 543 -60.49 -8.27 25.70
N VAL A 544 -60.40 -7.06 26.29
CA VAL A 544 -60.17 -6.93 27.73
C VAL A 544 -61.35 -7.50 28.49
N SER A 545 -61.20 -8.72 29.01
CA SER A 545 -62.31 -9.47 29.58
C SER A 545 -62.67 -9.06 31.02
N ASP A 546 -61.72 -8.46 31.76
CA ASP A 546 -61.91 -7.97 33.13
C ASP A 546 -62.37 -6.50 33.14
N PRO A 547 -63.64 -6.21 33.52
CA PRO A 547 -64.16 -4.83 33.54
C PRO A 547 -63.47 -3.90 34.55
N THR A 548 -62.68 -4.45 35.48
CA THR A 548 -61.90 -3.65 36.42
C THR A 548 -60.58 -3.17 35.83
N MET A 549 -60.09 -3.85 34.78
CA MET A 549 -58.91 -3.45 34.01
C MET A 549 -59.29 -2.62 32.78
N SER A 550 -60.48 -2.80 32.22
CA SER A 550 -60.88 -2.22 30.93
C SER A 550 -61.00 -0.68 30.90
N ASN A 551 -61.13 0.02 32.02
CA ASN A 551 -61.27 1.49 32.08
C ASN A 551 -62.43 2.12 31.29
N ASP A 552 -63.30 1.32 30.68
CA ASP A 552 -64.56 1.69 30.00
C ASP A 552 -65.79 1.02 30.64
N GLY A 553 -65.57 0.08 31.56
CA GLY A 553 -66.59 -0.53 32.42
C GLY A 553 -67.35 -1.71 31.80
N ASN A 554 -66.87 -2.29 30.71
CA ASN A 554 -67.43 -3.50 30.08
C ASN A 554 -66.38 -4.64 30.00
N GLY A 555 -66.73 -5.74 29.35
CA GLY A 555 -65.79 -6.80 29.00
C GLY A 555 -65.75 -6.95 27.47
N ILE A 556 -65.33 -8.11 26.96
CA ILE A 556 -65.23 -8.39 25.50
C ILE A 556 -66.39 -7.81 24.69
N ASP A 557 -66.11 -6.83 23.81
CA ASP A 557 -67.08 -6.22 22.91
C ASP A 557 -66.46 -5.54 21.68
N SER A 558 -67.29 -4.96 20.81
CA SER A 558 -66.88 -4.45 19.50
C SER A 558 -66.25 -3.04 19.50
N ASP A 559 -65.98 -2.42 20.65
CA ASP A 559 -65.42 -1.06 20.75
C ASP A 559 -63.91 -1.07 21.07
N PRO A 560 -63.03 -1.07 20.06
CA PRO A 560 -61.57 -1.06 20.27
C PRO A 560 -61.00 0.33 20.59
N ASN A 561 -61.85 1.34 20.85
CA ASN A 561 -61.37 2.69 21.12
C ASN A 561 -60.61 2.73 22.44
N ASP A 562 -59.37 3.24 22.41
CA ASP A 562 -58.53 3.33 23.62
C ASP A 562 -59.15 4.33 24.63
N PRO A 563 -59.55 3.90 25.84
CA PRO A 563 -60.01 4.78 26.92
C PRO A 563 -58.86 5.24 27.85
N GLY A 564 -57.63 4.80 27.59
CA GLY A 564 -56.45 5.00 28.42
C GLY A 564 -56.21 3.81 29.36
N ASP A 565 -54.93 3.54 29.64
CA ASP A 565 -54.44 2.43 30.47
C ASP A 565 -53.94 2.90 31.86
N ASN A 566 -54.25 4.15 32.25
CA ASN A 566 -53.95 4.68 33.57
C ASN A 566 -55.17 5.37 34.19
N SER A 567 -55.33 5.25 35.51
CA SER A 567 -56.41 5.91 36.24
C SER A 567 -56.17 7.41 36.48
N ASN A 568 -54.94 7.90 36.30
CA ASN A 568 -54.59 9.30 36.48
C ASN A 568 -54.53 10.02 35.13
N LEU A 569 -55.20 11.17 35.05
CA LEU A 569 -55.18 12.01 33.85
C LEU A 569 -53.75 12.39 33.46
N GLY A 570 -53.46 12.38 32.16
CA GLY A 570 -52.16 12.72 31.59
C GLY A 570 -51.09 11.64 31.77
N SER A 571 -51.47 10.46 32.30
CA SER A 571 -50.53 9.37 32.62
C SER A 571 -50.75 8.10 31.81
N SER A 572 -51.79 8.05 30.98
CA SER A 572 -52.02 6.93 30.05
C SER A 572 -50.96 6.93 28.96
N SER A 573 -50.56 5.74 28.52
CA SER A 573 -49.52 5.54 27.52
C SER A 573 -50.00 5.89 26.11
N TRP A 574 -51.29 5.62 25.81
CA TRP A 574 -51.90 5.71 24.48
C TRP A 574 -51.12 4.91 23.43
N HIS A 575 -50.51 3.81 23.89
CA HIS A 575 -49.44 3.10 23.20
C HIS A 575 -49.87 2.55 21.83
N GLY A 576 -51.04 1.90 21.73
CA GLY A 576 -51.54 1.36 20.46
C GLY A 576 -51.82 2.43 19.41
N THR A 577 -52.16 3.67 19.82
CA THR A 577 -52.30 4.81 18.91
C THR A 577 -50.96 5.18 18.28
N HIS A 578 -49.87 5.18 19.06
CA HIS A 578 -48.51 5.46 18.57
C HIS A 578 -48.00 4.38 17.61
N VAL A 579 -48.22 3.12 17.99
CA VAL A 579 -47.88 1.95 17.17
C VAL A 579 -48.64 1.98 15.84
N GLY A 580 -49.94 2.21 15.87
CA GLY A 580 -50.78 2.32 14.67
C GLY A 580 -50.35 3.43 13.71
N GLY A 581 -50.03 4.62 14.25
CA GLY A 581 -49.50 5.72 13.44
C GLY A 581 -48.17 5.39 12.76
N THR A 582 -47.28 4.67 13.44
CA THR A 582 -45.99 4.26 12.87
C THR A 582 -46.20 3.35 11.66
N VAL A 583 -47.16 2.42 11.73
CA VAL A 583 -47.49 1.51 10.63
C VAL A 583 -48.14 2.25 9.46
N ALA A 584 -49.21 3.03 9.71
CA ALA A 584 -50.08 3.53 8.63
C ALA A 584 -50.79 4.86 8.95
N ALA A 585 -50.13 5.82 9.60
CA ALA A 585 -50.62 7.20 9.61
C ALA A 585 -50.93 7.68 8.18
N LYS A 586 -51.96 8.50 8.06
CA LYS A 586 -52.48 8.99 6.78
C LYS A 586 -51.44 9.91 6.14
N THR A 587 -50.67 9.35 5.23
CA THR A 587 -49.49 10.04 4.68
C THR A 587 -49.83 10.92 3.48
N ASN A 588 -49.04 11.96 3.27
CA ASN A 588 -49.14 12.95 2.21
C ASN A 588 -50.45 13.75 2.26
N ASN A 589 -50.86 14.13 3.48
CA ASN A 589 -52.12 14.83 3.75
C ASN A 589 -51.93 16.31 4.22
N ALA A 590 -50.68 16.78 4.26
CA ALA A 590 -50.24 18.10 4.73
C ALA A 590 -50.42 18.37 6.24
N SER A 591 -50.55 17.33 7.07
CA SER A 591 -50.77 17.40 8.52
C SER A 591 -50.07 16.23 9.21
N GLY A 592 -49.71 16.39 10.47
CA GLY A 592 -49.25 15.27 11.29
C GLY A 592 -47.97 14.61 10.80
N VAL A 593 -47.95 13.28 10.84
CA VAL A 593 -46.81 12.41 10.55
C VAL A 593 -47.10 11.50 9.35
N ALA A 594 -46.06 10.96 8.72
CA ALA A 594 -46.21 9.85 7.80
C ALA A 594 -46.23 8.51 8.55
N GLY A 595 -46.83 7.49 7.94
CA GLY A 595 -46.73 6.10 8.37
C GLY A 595 -45.91 5.30 7.37
N VAL A 596 -45.42 4.13 7.77
CA VAL A 596 -44.56 3.29 6.91
C VAL A 596 -45.26 2.87 5.62
N SER A 597 -46.54 2.48 5.70
CA SER A 597 -47.37 2.12 4.55
C SER A 597 -48.56 3.06 4.42
N TRP A 598 -48.59 3.87 3.35
CA TRP A 598 -49.62 4.89 3.15
C TRP A 598 -51.00 4.26 2.84
N GLY A 599 -50.99 3.07 2.23
CA GLY A 599 -52.18 2.37 1.77
C GLY A 599 -52.70 1.25 2.69
N ALA A 600 -51.92 0.83 3.69
CA ALA A 600 -52.33 -0.23 4.61
C ALA A 600 -53.55 0.19 5.46
N LYS A 601 -54.33 -0.79 5.90
CA LYS A 601 -55.43 -0.59 6.85
C LYS A 601 -55.11 -1.18 8.21
N LEU A 602 -55.44 -0.46 9.27
CA LEU A 602 -55.23 -0.84 10.65
C LEU A 602 -56.49 -1.49 11.21
N MET A 603 -56.36 -2.70 11.76
CA MET A 603 -57.39 -3.37 12.55
C MET A 603 -57.02 -3.20 14.04
N PRO A 604 -57.67 -2.26 14.77
CA PRO A 604 -57.36 -2.06 16.18
C PRO A 604 -57.94 -3.21 17.02
N ILE A 605 -57.08 -3.92 17.74
CA ILE A 605 -57.47 -5.02 18.62
C ILE A 605 -56.98 -4.70 20.01
N ARG A 606 -57.91 -4.40 20.90
CA ARG A 606 -57.60 -3.96 22.25
C ARG A 606 -57.51 -5.16 23.19
N VAL A 607 -56.37 -5.31 23.86
CA VAL A 607 -56.08 -6.41 24.79
C VAL A 607 -55.38 -5.95 26.06
N LEU A 608 -54.97 -4.67 26.12
CA LEU A 608 -54.31 -4.07 27.28
C LEU A 608 -55.22 -2.98 27.88
N GLY A 609 -55.45 -3.06 29.18
CA GLY A 609 -56.14 -2.04 29.97
C GLY A 609 -55.26 -1.53 31.12
N ILE A 610 -55.88 -1.04 32.19
CA ILE A 610 -55.19 -0.60 33.41
C ILE A 610 -54.36 -1.75 33.98
N GLY A 611 -53.05 -1.50 34.09
CA GLY A 611 -52.11 -2.46 34.65
C GLY A 611 -51.65 -3.57 33.69
N GLY A 612 -52.04 -3.50 32.41
CA GLY A 612 -51.64 -4.44 31.36
C GLY A 612 -52.81 -5.26 30.82
N GLY A 613 -52.50 -6.43 30.28
CA GLY A 613 -53.49 -7.38 29.75
C GLY A 613 -53.16 -8.81 30.14
N THR A 614 -54.13 -9.71 29.99
CA THR A 614 -53.93 -11.13 30.29
C THR A 614 -53.50 -11.89 29.04
N ASN A 615 -52.80 -13.01 29.23
CA ASN A 615 -52.44 -13.87 28.10
C ASN A 615 -53.68 -14.48 27.40
N TYR A 616 -54.80 -14.60 28.11
CA TYR A 616 -56.07 -15.00 27.53
C TYR A 616 -56.62 -13.92 26.58
N ASP A 617 -56.70 -12.67 27.01
CA ASP A 617 -57.20 -11.56 26.17
C ASP A 617 -56.36 -11.38 24.90
N ILE A 618 -55.02 -11.45 25.04
CA ILE A 618 -54.08 -11.39 23.91
C ILE A 618 -54.36 -12.52 22.90
N ARG A 619 -54.55 -13.75 23.40
CA ARG A 619 -54.82 -14.93 22.58
C ARG A 619 -56.15 -14.83 21.84
N GLU A 620 -57.21 -14.35 22.49
CA GLU A 620 -58.51 -14.13 21.84
C GLU A 620 -58.41 -13.02 20.77
N GLY A 621 -57.62 -11.97 21.03
CA GLY A 621 -57.30 -10.94 20.04
C GLY A 621 -56.56 -11.47 18.81
N VAL A 622 -55.55 -12.33 19.00
CA VAL A 622 -54.82 -12.99 17.91
C VAL A 622 -55.77 -13.89 17.11
N ARG A 623 -56.61 -14.69 17.79
CA ARG A 623 -57.61 -15.54 17.14
C ARG A 623 -58.56 -14.72 16.27
N PHE A 624 -59.10 -13.62 16.78
CA PHE A 624 -59.96 -12.73 16.01
C PHE A 624 -59.25 -12.15 14.79
N ALA A 625 -58.05 -11.57 14.96
CA ALA A 625 -57.28 -10.98 13.86
C ALA A 625 -56.99 -12.00 12.75
N ALA A 626 -56.70 -13.25 13.11
CA ALA A 626 -56.46 -14.35 12.16
C ALA A 626 -57.74 -14.96 11.55
N GLY A 627 -58.93 -14.53 11.98
CA GLY A 627 -60.21 -15.08 11.52
C GLY A 627 -60.55 -16.45 12.11
N LEU A 628 -60.00 -16.78 13.27
CA LEU A 628 -60.21 -18.02 14.01
C LEU A 628 -61.35 -17.87 15.03
N SER A 629 -61.93 -19.01 15.45
CA SER A 629 -62.95 -19.04 16.50
C SER A 629 -62.39 -18.46 17.80
N ASN A 630 -63.17 -17.59 18.45
CA ASN A 630 -62.82 -16.87 19.67
C ASN A 630 -64.09 -16.57 20.49
N ASP A 631 -63.92 -16.12 21.73
CA ASP A 631 -65.00 -15.96 22.70
C ASP A 631 -65.88 -14.71 22.48
N SER A 632 -65.54 -13.82 21.53
CA SER A 632 -66.50 -12.80 21.05
C SER A 632 -67.67 -13.42 20.29
N GLY A 633 -67.49 -14.65 19.77
CA GLY A 633 -68.45 -15.30 18.88
C GLY A 633 -68.49 -14.71 17.46
N THR A 634 -67.58 -13.78 17.11
CA THR A 634 -67.49 -13.14 15.80
C THR A 634 -66.07 -13.19 15.23
N VAL A 635 -65.93 -12.96 13.92
CA VAL A 635 -64.65 -12.85 13.20
C VAL A 635 -64.70 -11.64 12.27
N PRO A 636 -63.55 -11.03 11.94
CA PRO A 636 -63.52 -9.87 11.04
C PRO A 636 -63.95 -10.26 9.62
N ALA A 637 -64.48 -9.29 8.87
CA ALA A 637 -64.93 -9.50 7.49
C ALA A 637 -63.77 -9.92 6.55
N GLN A 638 -62.58 -9.39 6.80
CA GLN A 638 -61.32 -9.82 6.20
C GLN A 638 -60.33 -10.01 7.35
N LYS A 639 -59.69 -11.19 7.43
CA LYS A 639 -58.62 -11.43 8.39
C LYS A 639 -57.44 -10.48 8.15
N ALA A 640 -56.63 -10.25 9.16
CA ALA A 640 -55.38 -9.53 9.01
C ALA A 640 -54.39 -10.29 8.12
N ASP A 641 -53.59 -9.57 7.35
CA ASP A 641 -52.43 -10.11 6.65
C ASP A 641 -51.20 -10.14 7.57
N ILE A 642 -51.09 -9.13 8.45
CA ILE A 642 -50.02 -8.98 9.42
C ILE A 642 -50.62 -8.69 10.81
N ILE A 643 -50.06 -9.29 11.86
CA ILE A 643 -50.34 -8.97 13.27
C ILE A 643 -49.08 -8.35 13.87
N ASN A 644 -49.23 -7.18 14.48
CA ASN A 644 -48.17 -6.53 15.27
C ASN A 644 -48.54 -6.56 16.76
N LEU A 645 -47.64 -7.11 17.57
CA LEU A 645 -47.74 -7.22 19.03
C LEU A 645 -46.59 -6.44 19.68
N SER A 646 -46.82 -5.15 19.92
CA SER A 646 -45.85 -4.28 20.60
C SER A 646 -45.92 -4.42 22.13
N LEU A 647 -46.07 -5.66 22.61
CA LEU A 647 -46.34 -6.02 24.00
C LEU A 647 -45.62 -7.32 24.38
N GLY A 648 -45.54 -7.62 25.67
CA GLY A 648 -45.12 -8.95 26.12
C GLY A 648 -44.80 -9.06 27.61
N GLY A 649 -44.29 -10.23 27.99
CA GLY A 649 -43.87 -10.54 29.35
C GLY A 649 -43.07 -11.85 29.44
N SER A 650 -42.69 -12.24 30.66
CA SER A 650 -41.80 -13.40 30.88
C SER A 650 -42.50 -14.77 30.89
N GLY A 651 -43.83 -14.82 30.81
CA GLY A 651 -44.61 -16.06 30.92
C GLY A 651 -44.76 -16.80 29.60
N ALA A 652 -44.22 -18.02 29.52
CA ALA A 652 -44.48 -18.95 28.41
C ALA A 652 -45.73 -19.80 28.68
N SER A 653 -46.49 -20.09 27.62
CA SER A 653 -47.73 -20.86 27.66
C SER A 653 -47.86 -21.69 26.38
N GLN A 654 -48.06 -23.01 26.53
CA GLN A 654 -48.31 -23.87 25.38
C GLN A 654 -49.57 -23.46 24.62
N ALA A 655 -50.60 -23.01 25.34
CA ALA A 655 -51.84 -22.57 24.71
C ALA A 655 -51.67 -21.31 23.85
N ASP A 656 -50.66 -20.48 24.15
CA ASP A 656 -50.38 -19.28 23.35
C ASP A 656 -49.52 -19.65 22.13
N GLN A 657 -48.52 -20.55 22.27
CA GLN A 657 -47.79 -21.13 21.13
C GLN A 657 -48.74 -21.76 20.11
N ASP A 658 -49.70 -22.57 20.56
CA ASP A 658 -50.69 -23.22 19.69
C ASP A 658 -51.48 -22.19 18.86
N VAL A 659 -51.75 -20.99 19.41
CA VAL A 659 -52.46 -19.92 18.70
C VAL A 659 -51.60 -19.21 17.69
N PHE A 660 -50.31 -18.98 17.98
CA PHE A 660 -49.39 -18.42 16.99
C PHE A 660 -49.18 -19.39 15.82
N ASP A 661 -49.13 -20.69 16.09
CA ASP A 661 -49.10 -21.73 15.06
C ASP A 661 -50.38 -21.72 14.21
N GLU A 662 -51.56 -21.64 14.84
CA GLU A 662 -52.85 -21.52 14.12
C GLU A 662 -52.94 -20.24 13.28
N ALA A 663 -52.52 -19.10 13.81
CA ALA A 663 -52.54 -17.81 13.12
C ALA A 663 -51.61 -17.84 11.89
N ARG A 664 -50.42 -18.41 12.04
CA ARG A 664 -49.49 -18.57 10.92
C ARG A 664 -49.98 -19.57 9.88
N ALA A 665 -50.62 -20.67 10.31
CA ALA A 665 -51.28 -21.63 9.41
C ALA A 665 -52.45 -21.00 8.62
N ALA A 666 -53.09 -19.97 9.17
CA ALA A 666 -54.07 -19.15 8.45
C ALA A 666 -53.42 -18.19 7.42
N GLY A 667 -52.09 -18.14 7.35
CA GLY A 667 -51.30 -17.33 6.42
C GLY A 667 -51.01 -15.92 6.93
N VAL A 668 -51.11 -15.67 8.23
CA VAL A 668 -50.87 -14.37 8.85
C VAL A 668 -49.41 -14.24 9.28
N ILE A 669 -48.77 -13.12 8.95
CA ILE A 669 -47.41 -12.78 9.40
C ILE A 669 -47.53 -12.19 10.80
N VAL A 670 -46.84 -12.75 11.80
CA VAL A 670 -46.91 -12.29 13.19
C VAL A 670 -45.58 -11.69 13.61
N ILE A 671 -45.61 -10.48 14.16
CA ILE A 671 -44.43 -9.70 14.54
C ILE A 671 -44.61 -9.22 15.98
N ALA A 672 -43.57 -9.33 16.80
CA ALA A 672 -43.63 -8.91 18.20
C ALA A 672 -42.33 -8.24 18.68
N ALA A 673 -42.49 -7.33 19.64
CA ALA A 673 -41.39 -6.59 20.25
C ALA A 673 -40.58 -7.46 21.24
N ALA A 674 -39.25 -7.42 21.14
CA ALA A 674 -38.34 -8.25 21.95
C ALA A 674 -38.29 -7.90 23.45
N GLY A 675 -38.78 -6.72 23.87
CA GLY A 675 -38.78 -6.23 25.24
C GLY A 675 -37.66 -5.22 25.53
N ASN A 676 -37.73 -4.54 26.68
CA ASN A 676 -37.00 -3.30 26.96
C ASN A 676 -36.20 -3.33 28.29
N ASP A 677 -35.69 -4.49 28.68
CA ASP A 677 -35.01 -4.71 29.96
C ASP A 677 -33.47 -4.87 29.82
N ASN A 678 -32.92 -4.69 28.61
CA ASN A 678 -31.51 -4.92 28.27
C ASN A 678 -31.00 -6.29 28.75
N THR A 679 -31.76 -7.34 28.41
CA THR A 679 -31.49 -8.70 28.86
C THR A 679 -31.64 -9.72 27.75
N SER A 680 -31.10 -10.92 27.99
CA SER A 680 -31.27 -12.11 27.15
C SER A 680 -32.27 -13.12 27.69
N GLN A 681 -33.05 -12.73 28.71
CA GLN A 681 -34.20 -13.52 29.13
C GLN A 681 -35.28 -13.50 28.04
N LEU A 682 -35.92 -14.65 27.83
CA LEU A 682 -36.99 -14.80 26.84
C LEU A 682 -38.18 -13.92 27.21
N PHE A 683 -38.74 -13.28 26.18
CA PHE A 683 -39.85 -12.35 26.27
C PHE A 683 -40.93 -12.78 25.28
N TYR A 684 -42.13 -13.07 25.78
CA TYR A 684 -43.24 -13.63 25.01
C TYR A 684 -44.30 -12.57 24.75
N PRO A 685 -44.87 -12.49 23.54
CA PRO A 685 -44.86 -13.53 22.51
C PRO A 685 -43.65 -13.53 21.55
N ALA A 686 -42.74 -12.55 21.62
CA ALA A 686 -41.61 -12.44 20.69
C ALA A 686 -40.60 -13.59 20.74
N SER A 687 -40.70 -14.49 21.71
CA SER A 687 -39.88 -15.70 21.84
C SER A 687 -40.66 -16.99 21.54
N TYR A 688 -41.90 -16.91 21.05
CA TYR A 688 -42.60 -18.08 20.51
C TYR A 688 -42.08 -18.40 19.12
N GLU A 689 -42.11 -19.68 18.75
CA GLU A 689 -41.96 -20.07 17.35
C GLU A 689 -43.04 -19.41 16.52
N ASN A 690 -42.80 -19.24 15.22
CA ASN A 690 -43.75 -18.67 14.26
C ASN A 690 -44.08 -17.17 14.48
N VAL A 691 -43.31 -16.48 15.32
CA VAL A 691 -43.39 -15.03 15.57
C VAL A 691 -42.06 -14.37 15.23
N ILE A 692 -42.09 -13.32 14.42
CA ILE A 692 -40.90 -12.52 14.09
C ILE A 692 -40.57 -11.60 15.26
N SER A 693 -39.43 -11.84 15.90
CA SER A 693 -38.94 -11.11 17.07
C SER A 693 -38.10 -9.88 16.67
N VAL A 694 -38.50 -8.70 17.14
CA VAL A 694 -37.91 -7.42 16.72
C VAL A 694 -37.16 -6.72 17.85
N SER A 695 -35.83 -6.59 17.70
CA SER A 695 -34.99 -5.74 18.55
C SER A 695 -34.96 -4.28 18.07
N ALA A 696 -34.53 -3.36 18.93
CA ALA A 696 -34.55 -1.92 18.66
C ALA A 696 -33.15 -1.35 18.40
N THR A 697 -33.04 -0.49 17.39
CA THR A 697 -31.85 0.36 17.16
C THR A 697 -32.08 1.82 17.55
N ASP A 698 -31.00 2.50 17.89
CA ASP A 698 -30.96 3.96 18.09
C ASP A 698 -30.68 4.71 16.77
N TYR A 699 -30.46 6.03 16.85
CA TYR A 699 -30.19 6.89 15.70
C TYR A 699 -28.92 6.51 14.92
N ASN A 700 -27.93 5.90 15.57
CA ASN A 700 -26.63 5.57 14.98
C ASN A 700 -26.56 4.09 14.52
N ASP A 701 -27.72 3.45 14.32
CA ASP A 701 -27.85 2.03 13.99
C ASP A 701 -27.25 1.08 15.05
N ALA A 702 -26.97 1.57 16.26
CA ALA A 702 -26.53 0.73 17.37
C ALA A 702 -27.74 0.09 18.06
N LEU A 703 -27.52 -1.05 18.73
CA LEU A 703 -28.55 -1.67 19.57
C LEU A 703 -28.96 -0.67 20.65
N ALA A 704 -30.25 -0.34 20.71
CA ALA A 704 -30.76 0.64 21.66
C ALA A 704 -30.45 0.19 23.11
N PRO A 705 -30.07 1.09 24.03
CA PRO A 705 -29.55 0.72 25.35
C PRO A 705 -30.50 -0.11 26.23
N TYR A 706 -31.80 -0.09 25.93
CA TYR A 706 -32.84 -0.83 26.62
C TYR A 706 -33.25 -2.13 25.90
N SER A 707 -32.88 -2.33 24.63
CA SER A 707 -33.37 -3.45 23.82
C SER A 707 -32.96 -4.78 24.44
N ASN A 708 -33.91 -5.70 24.57
CA ASN A 708 -33.56 -7.10 24.77
C ASN A 708 -32.84 -7.65 23.53
N TYR A 709 -32.02 -8.66 23.76
CA TYR A 709 -31.17 -9.32 22.77
C TYR A 709 -31.13 -10.81 23.09
N GLY A 710 -30.82 -11.69 22.16
CA GLY A 710 -30.72 -13.12 22.43
C GLY A 710 -30.92 -13.96 21.20
N THR A 711 -31.02 -15.27 21.39
CA THR A 711 -31.13 -16.26 20.31
C THR A 711 -32.47 -16.26 19.58
N MET A 712 -33.49 -15.61 20.15
CA MET A 712 -34.81 -15.51 19.54
C MET A 712 -35.01 -14.26 18.69
N ILE A 713 -34.04 -13.33 18.65
CA ILE A 713 -34.16 -12.14 17.79
C ILE A 713 -34.05 -12.54 16.32
N ASP A 714 -35.00 -12.13 15.51
CA ASP A 714 -35.00 -12.39 14.06
C ASP A 714 -34.49 -11.19 13.28
N ILE A 715 -34.86 -9.97 13.68
CA ILE A 715 -34.48 -8.76 12.94
C ILE A 715 -34.48 -7.53 13.87
N ALA A 716 -33.71 -6.50 13.52
CA ALA A 716 -33.74 -5.21 14.20
C ALA A 716 -34.44 -4.13 13.37
N ALA A 717 -35.02 -3.15 14.05
CA ALA A 717 -35.59 -1.96 13.42
C ALA A 717 -35.47 -0.72 14.33
N PRO A 718 -35.65 0.50 13.80
CA PRO A 718 -35.57 1.72 14.60
C PRO A 718 -36.55 1.74 15.78
N GLY A 719 -36.00 1.75 17.00
CA GLY A 719 -36.75 1.90 18.24
C GLY A 719 -36.47 3.22 18.96
N GLY A 720 -35.39 3.92 18.61
CA GLY A 720 -35.03 5.26 19.08
C GLY A 720 -34.53 5.33 20.52
N ASP A 721 -34.08 6.51 20.93
CA ASP A 721 -33.66 6.82 22.31
C ASP A 721 -34.04 8.26 22.67
N VAL A 722 -35.07 8.44 23.51
CA VAL A 722 -35.52 9.78 23.93
C VAL A 722 -34.59 10.46 24.94
N THR A 723 -33.50 9.80 25.34
CA THR A 723 -32.48 10.39 26.21
C THR A 723 -31.29 10.97 25.45
N ALA A 724 -31.21 10.69 24.14
CA ALA A 724 -30.16 11.15 23.23
C ALA A 724 -30.70 12.17 22.22
N ASP A 725 -29.78 13.01 21.74
CA ASP A 725 -29.94 13.92 20.60
C ASP A 725 -28.60 13.89 19.84
N SER A 726 -28.39 12.80 19.11
CA SER A 726 -27.16 12.46 18.39
C SER A 726 -26.99 13.33 17.14
N ASN A 727 -28.10 13.82 16.59
CA ASN A 727 -28.12 14.68 15.42
C ASN A 727 -28.06 16.19 15.75
N ASN A 728 -28.13 16.55 17.04
CA ASN A 728 -28.10 17.91 17.58
C ASN A 728 -29.18 18.85 16.98
N ASP A 729 -30.37 18.32 16.67
CA ASP A 729 -31.50 19.12 16.16
C ASP A 729 -32.31 19.81 17.28
N GLY A 730 -31.93 19.56 18.55
CA GLY A 730 -32.59 20.10 19.73
C GLY A 730 -33.83 19.30 20.14
N ARG A 731 -34.04 18.11 19.58
CA ARG A 731 -35.13 17.18 19.91
C ARG A 731 -34.55 15.80 20.25
N PRO A 732 -35.27 14.99 21.04
CA PRO A 732 -34.83 13.64 21.32
C PRO A 732 -34.90 12.71 20.09
N ASP A 733 -33.95 11.79 19.98
CA ASP A 733 -33.87 10.75 18.93
C ASP A 733 -34.90 9.61 19.12
N GLY A 734 -36.12 9.92 19.55
CA GLY A 734 -37.21 8.95 19.63
C GLY A 734 -37.89 8.69 18.29
N ILE A 735 -38.84 7.77 18.28
CA ILE A 735 -39.75 7.52 17.17
C ILE A 735 -40.98 8.43 17.32
N LEU A 736 -41.18 9.31 16.34
CA LEU A 736 -42.29 10.27 16.34
C LEU A 736 -43.51 9.65 15.65
N SER A 737 -44.63 9.61 16.37
CA SER A 737 -45.90 9.12 15.84
C SER A 737 -47.11 9.78 16.51
N THR A 738 -48.31 9.41 16.07
CA THR A 738 -49.62 9.85 16.56
C THR A 738 -49.82 9.51 18.04
N LEU A 739 -50.37 10.45 18.82
CA LEU A 739 -50.69 10.23 20.22
C LEU A 739 -51.85 11.15 20.65
N VAL A 740 -52.30 11.02 21.89
CA VAL A 740 -53.24 11.97 22.51
C VAL A 740 -52.74 12.39 23.89
N ASP A 741 -53.23 13.53 24.37
CA ASP A 741 -53.02 14.04 25.71
C ASP A 741 -54.39 14.24 26.37
N ASP A 742 -54.56 13.67 27.56
CA ASP A 742 -55.76 13.75 28.38
C ASP A 742 -55.56 14.58 29.66
N SER A 743 -54.39 15.21 29.84
CA SER A 743 -54.03 15.96 31.05
C SER A 743 -55.02 17.08 31.41
N SER A 744 -55.76 17.60 30.42
CA SER A 744 -56.80 18.60 30.59
C SER A 744 -58.16 18.06 31.06
N GLY A 745 -58.31 16.73 31.15
CA GLY A 745 -59.58 16.04 31.36
C GLY A 745 -60.40 15.84 30.08
N SER A 746 -59.83 16.15 28.91
CA SER A 746 -60.38 15.87 27.59
C SER A 746 -59.25 15.45 26.66
N LEU A 747 -59.54 14.53 25.73
CA LEU A 747 -58.56 14.07 24.74
C LEU A 747 -58.24 15.18 23.76
N SER A 748 -56.96 15.52 23.64
CA SER A 748 -56.39 16.41 22.63
C SER A 748 -55.41 15.61 21.79
N GLU A 749 -55.47 15.78 20.47
CA GLU A 749 -54.56 15.09 19.56
C GLU A 749 -53.19 15.74 19.55
N ILE A 750 -52.14 14.93 19.67
CA ILE A 750 -50.74 15.37 19.70
C ILE A 750 -49.85 14.37 18.95
N TYR A 751 -48.57 14.71 18.79
CA TYR A 751 -47.56 13.82 18.24
C TYR A 751 -46.38 13.79 19.22
N LYS A 752 -45.84 12.60 19.50
CA LYS A 752 -44.84 12.43 20.57
C LYS A 752 -43.75 11.43 20.20
N PHE A 753 -42.53 11.74 20.62
CA PHE A 753 -41.39 10.84 20.55
C PHE A 753 -41.49 9.79 21.65
N TYR A 754 -41.52 8.51 21.28
CA TYR A 754 -41.36 7.36 22.18
C TYR A 754 -40.14 6.53 21.79
N ASN A 755 -39.65 5.73 22.73
CA ASN A 755 -38.61 4.73 22.47
C ASN A 755 -39.06 3.36 22.96
N GLY A 756 -38.62 2.31 22.28
CA GLY A 756 -38.90 0.93 22.66
C GLY A 756 -38.79 -0.04 21.48
N THR A 757 -38.58 -1.32 21.77
CA THR A 757 -38.84 -2.42 20.81
C THR A 757 -40.30 -2.41 20.33
N SER A 758 -41.20 -1.86 21.14
CA SER A 758 -42.58 -1.55 20.77
C SER A 758 -42.74 -0.54 19.63
N MET A 759 -41.74 0.32 19.41
CA MET A 759 -41.67 1.24 18.26
C MET A 759 -40.86 0.66 17.09
N ALA A 760 -39.99 -0.31 17.33
CA ALA A 760 -39.28 -1.06 16.29
C ALA A 760 -40.20 -2.05 15.54
N SER A 761 -40.97 -2.85 16.27
CA SER A 761 -41.94 -3.82 15.72
C SER A 761 -42.88 -3.24 14.64
N PRO A 762 -43.52 -2.07 14.81
CA PRO A 762 -44.40 -1.50 13.80
C PRO A 762 -43.68 -1.05 12.51
N HIS A 763 -42.36 -0.79 12.55
CA HIS A 763 -41.61 -0.55 11.32
C HIS A 763 -41.58 -1.81 10.46
N VAL A 764 -41.25 -2.96 11.06
CA VAL A 764 -41.26 -4.26 10.39
C VAL A 764 -42.65 -4.57 9.87
N ALA A 765 -43.71 -4.38 10.67
CA ALA A 765 -45.09 -4.62 10.25
C ALA A 765 -45.52 -3.74 9.07
N GLY A 766 -45.12 -2.47 9.06
CA GLY A 766 -45.37 -1.56 7.94
C GLY A 766 -44.64 -1.98 6.67
N ILE A 767 -43.38 -2.42 6.76
CA ILE A 767 -42.60 -2.91 5.61
C ILE A 767 -43.22 -4.19 5.05
N MET A 768 -43.64 -5.14 5.90
CA MET A 768 -44.36 -6.33 5.43
C MET A 768 -45.66 -5.95 4.71
N ALA A 769 -46.33 -4.86 5.11
CA ALA A 769 -47.50 -4.36 4.39
C ALA A 769 -47.14 -3.79 3.01
N LEU A 770 -45.99 -3.10 2.87
CA LEU A 770 -45.47 -2.67 1.56
C LEU A 770 -45.16 -3.88 0.66
N MET A 771 -44.49 -4.90 1.20
CA MET A 771 -44.19 -6.14 0.48
C MET A 771 -45.47 -6.83 0.00
N LYS A 772 -46.48 -6.97 0.87
CA LYS A 772 -47.78 -7.57 0.52
C LYS A 772 -48.57 -6.75 -0.50
N ALA A 773 -48.39 -5.43 -0.54
CA ALA A 773 -49.01 -4.60 -1.57
C ALA A 773 -48.44 -4.87 -2.97
N VAL A 774 -47.15 -5.19 -3.06
CA VAL A 774 -46.46 -5.55 -4.31
C VAL A 774 -46.70 -7.02 -4.67
N HIS A 775 -46.56 -7.92 -3.70
CA HIS A 775 -46.81 -9.35 -3.86
C HIS A 775 -47.86 -9.84 -2.85
N PRO A 776 -49.16 -9.77 -3.19
CA PRO A 776 -50.23 -10.24 -2.31
C PRO A 776 -50.15 -11.72 -1.93
N GLY A 777 -49.42 -12.51 -2.73
CA GLY A 777 -49.22 -13.94 -2.53
C GLY A 777 -48.18 -14.33 -1.47
N LEU A 778 -47.40 -13.37 -0.93
CA LEU A 778 -46.39 -13.66 0.08
C LEU A 778 -47.00 -14.41 1.28
N THR A 779 -46.38 -15.53 1.63
CA THR A 779 -46.72 -16.34 2.78
C THR A 779 -45.78 -16.02 3.95
N PRO A 780 -46.16 -16.35 5.20
CA PRO A 780 -45.24 -16.22 6.33
C PRO A 780 -43.93 -16.99 6.13
N ALA A 781 -43.98 -18.16 5.49
CA ALA A 781 -42.79 -18.97 5.23
C ALA A 781 -41.83 -18.29 4.24
N ASP A 782 -42.36 -17.58 3.24
CA ASP A 782 -41.53 -16.77 2.33
C ASP A 782 -40.82 -15.66 3.10
N ILE A 783 -41.52 -14.99 4.02
CA ILE A 783 -40.92 -13.93 4.85
C ILE A 783 -39.81 -14.48 5.75
N ASP A 784 -40.03 -15.60 6.43
CA ASP A 784 -38.98 -16.21 7.27
C ASP A 784 -37.75 -16.57 6.43
N ALA A 785 -37.96 -17.15 5.24
CA ALA A 785 -36.85 -17.48 4.34
C ALA A 785 -36.09 -16.22 3.90
N LEU A 786 -36.81 -15.16 3.53
CA LEU A 786 -36.19 -13.89 3.14
C LEU A 786 -35.44 -13.22 4.31
N ILE A 787 -35.96 -13.29 5.54
CA ILE A 787 -35.26 -12.80 6.73
C ILE A 787 -33.98 -13.62 6.96
N GLN A 788 -34.10 -14.96 6.96
CA GLN A 788 -32.97 -15.85 7.24
C GLN A 788 -31.86 -15.75 6.20
N ASN A 789 -32.22 -15.42 4.95
CA ASN A 789 -31.27 -15.19 3.86
C ASN A 789 -30.65 -13.78 3.88
N GLY A 790 -31.12 -12.87 4.73
CA GLY A 790 -30.70 -11.46 4.73
C GLY A 790 -31.27 -10.65 3.56
N ASP A 791 -32.28 -11.16 2.85
CA ASP A 791 -32.89 -10.50 1.69
C ASP A 791 -33.70 -9.25 2.08
N LEU A 792 -34.07 -9.11 3.36
CA LEU A 792 -34.86 -8.00 3.89
C LEU A 792 -34.07 -7.01 4.74
N SER A 793 -32.79 -7.25 4.99
CA SER A 793 -32.00 -6.52 5.98
C SER A 793 -30.61 -6.12 5.48
N ASN A 794 -30.04 -5.12 6.16
CA ASN A 794 -28.62 -4.81 6.12
C ASN A 794 -27.93 -5.52 7.28
N GLU A 795 -26.81 -6.17 7.00
CA GLU A 795 -26.03 -6.88 7.99
C GLU A 795 -25.52 -5.91 9.07
N ALA A 796 -25.65 -6.29 10.34
CA ALA A 796 -25.22 -5.51 11.49
C ALA A 796 -24.67 -6.45 12.56
N GLY A 797 -23.64 -6.02 13.30
CA GLY A 797 -23.01 -6.87 14.31
C GLY A 797 -22.05 -7.91 13.71
N THR A 798 -22.24 -9.19 14.04
CA THR A 798 -21.43 -10.29 13.50
C THR A 798 -22.06 -10.85 12.24
N THR A 799 -21.25 -11.29 11.27
CA THR A 799 -21.75 -11.82 10.01
C THR A 799 -22.79 -12.94 10.18
N GLY A 800 -23.87 -12.87 9.42
CA GLY A 800 -25.03 -13.74 9.56
C GLY A 800 -25.91 -13.36 10.75
N ARG A 801 -26.62 -14.35 11.32
CA ARG A 801 -27.49 -14.08 12.46
C ARG A 801 -26.69 -13.85 13.74
N ASP A 802 -26.87 -12.70 14.37
CA ASP A 802 -26.33 -12.39 15.69
C ASP A 802 -27.42 -12.25 16.76
N ASN A 803 -27.02 -12.14 18.03
CA ASN A 803 -27.98 -12.05 19.14
C ASN A 803 -28.55 -10.64 19.36
N GLN A 804 -27.93 -9.61 18.82
CA GLN A 804 -28.36 -8.22 18.98
C GLN A 804 -29.32 -7.82 17.87
N PHE A 805 -28.94 -8.08 16.61
CA PHE A 805 -29.70 -7.63 15.44
C PHE A 805 -30.43 -8.75 14.71
N GLY A 806 -30.32 -10.01 15.16
CA GLY A 806 -30.89 -11.13 14.42
C GLY A 806 -30.19 -11.25 13.07
N TYR A 807 -30.94 -11.29 11.98
CA TYR A 807 -30.40 -11.28 10.61
C TYR A 807 -30.08 -9.86 10.09
N GLY A 808 -30.03 -8.85 10.96
CA GLY A 808 -29.62 -7.49 10.63
C GLY A 808 -30.72 -6.44 10.85
N ILE A 809 -30.47 -5.21 10.42
CA ILE A 809 -31.43 -4.09 10.50
C ILE A 809 -32.30 -4.10 9.25
N ILE A 810 -33.62 -4.06 9.40
CA ILE A 810 -34.54 -4.13 8.27
C ILE A 810 -34.34 -2.97 7.27
N ASP A 811 -34.39 -3.30 5.98
CA ASP A 811 -34.26 -2.34 4.88
C ASP A 811 -35.50 -2.43 3.97
N ALA A 812 -36.27 -1.34 3.93
CA ALA A 812 -37.54 -1.29 3.22
C ALA A 812 -37.38 -1.43 1.69
N LEU A 813 -36.29 -0.89 1.12
CA LEU A 813 -36.03 -0.96 -0.32
C LEU A 813 -35.68 -2.40 -0.72
N LYS A 814 -34.78 -3.04 0.02
CA LYS A 814 -34.43 -4.46 -0.17
C LYS A 814 -35.67 -5.34 -0.06
N ALA A 815 -36.45 -5.13 0.99
CA ALA A 815 -37.64 -5.93 1.24
C ALA A 815 -38.70 -5.82 0.12
N VAL A 816 -39.00 -4.60 -0.32
CA VAL A 816 -39.94 -4.36 -1.43
C VAL A 816 -39.40 -4.91 -2.75
N THR A 817 -38.10 -4.79 -3.00
CA THR A 817 -37.45 -5.34 -4.20
C THR A 817 -37.50 -6.86 -4.23
N ALA A 818 -37.23 -7.53 -3.09
CA ALA A 818 -37.36 -8.98 -2.95
C ALA A 818 -38.79 -9.46 -3.24
N ALA A 819 -39.80 -8.77 -2.69
CA ALA A 819 -41.20 -9.04 -2.99
C ALA A 819 -41.53 -8.84 -4.49
N GLN A 820 -41.00 -7.77 -5.11
CA GLN A 820 -41.18 -7.49 -6.52
C GLN A 820 -40.57 -8.58 -7.42
N ASN A 821 -39.39 -9.10 -7.06
CA ASN A 821 -38.73 -10.19 -7.77
C ASN A 821 -39.50 -11.50 -7.68
N LEU A 822 -39.98 -11.88 -6.49
CA LEU A 822 -40.82 -13.06 -6.30
C LEU A 822 -42.13 -12.98 -7.08
N SER A 823 -42.75 -11.79 -7.14
CA SER A 823 -43.98 -11.58 -7.91
C SER A 823 -43.83 -11.83 -9.43
N GLN A 824 -42.59 -11.79 -9.94
CA GLN A 824 -42.25 -11.99 -11.35
C GLN A 824 -41.78 -13.42 -11.68
N GLY A 825 -41.85 -14.36 -10.73
CA GLY A 825 -41.61 -15.79 -10.98
C GLY A 825 -40.21 -16.31 -10.69
N GLY A 826 -39.40 -15.62 -9.89
CA GLY A 826 -38.11 -16.14 -9.39
C GLY A 826 -38.28 -17.30 -8.38
N THR A 827 -37.26 -18.17 -8.27
CA THR A 827 -37.19 -19.23 -7.24
C THR A 827 -36.00 -18.99 -6.31
N LEU A 828 -36.16 -19.26 -5.00
CA LEU A 828 -35.08 -19.11 -4.02
C LEU A 828 -34.01 -20.22 -4.21
N PRO A 829 -32.73 -19.85 -4.44
CA PRO A 829 -31.67 -20.81 -4.74
C PRO A 829 -31.19 -21.60 -3.50
N ALA A 830 -30.57 -22.77 -3.71
CA ALA A 830 -29.75 -23.39 -2.67
C ALA A 830 -28.52 -22.51 -2.42
N ILE A 831 -28.27 -22.15 -1.17
CA ILE A 831 -27.17 -21.27 -0.79
C ILE A 831 -26.24 -22.08 0.09
N ILE A 832 -25.20 -22.62 -0.52
CA ILE A 832 -24.09 -23.21 0.23
C ILE A 832 -23.21 -22.05 0.66
N VAL A 833 -23.12 -21.81 1.96
CA VAL A 833 -22.23 -20.80 2.54
C VAL A 833 -21.05 -21.47 3.19
N THR A 834 -20.03 -20.67 3.35
CA THR A 834 -18.76 -21.02 3.94
C THR A 834 -18.62 -20.21 5.23
N SER A 835 -18.10 -20.82 6.29
CA SER A 835 -17.87 -20.15 7.57
C SER A 835 -16.95 -18.93 7.46
N LYS A 836 -16.19 -18.82 6.36
CA LYS A 836 -15.26 -17.72 6.06
C LYS A 836 -15.21 -17.48 4.55
N SER A 837 -15.57 -16.30 4.07
CA SER A 837 -15.49 -15.92 2.65
C SER A 837 -14.05 -15.71 2.17
N SER A 838 -13.13 -15.44 3.11
CA SER A 838 -11.69 -15.41 2.84
C SER A 838 -10.89 -15.94 4.03
N ILE A 839 -9.72 -16.47 3.73
CA ILE A 839 -8.76 -17.00 4.70
C ILE A 839 -7.41 -16.36 4.40
N SER A 840 -6.87 -15.61 5.36
CA SER A 840 -5.55 -15.03 5.24
C SER A 840 -4.57 -15.70 6.19
N PHE A 841 -3.52 -16.28 5.64
CA PHE A 841 -2.39 -16.81 6.38
C PHE A 841 -1.31 -15.75 6.48
N ALA A 842 -1.08 -15.25 7.70
CA ALA A 842 0.08 -14.41 8.00
C ALA A 842 1.41 -15.14 7.71
N SER A 843 2.55 -14.44 7.74
CA SER A 843 3.88 -14.96 7.36
C SER A 843 4.36 -16.22 8.11
N HIS A 844 3.63 -16.68 9.14
CA HIS A 844 4.00 -17.83 9.98
C HIS A 844 2.86 -18.85 10.20
N GLU A 845 1.64 -18.60 9.73
CA GLU A 845 0.50 -19.50 9.97
C GLU A 845 0.40 -20.58 8.89
N THR A 846 0.28 -21.86 9.27
CA THR A 846 0.43 -22.99 8.32
C THR A 846 -0.84 -23.79 8.07
N SER A 847 -1.86 -23.71 8.91
CA SER A 847 -3.14 -24.39 8.68
C SER A 847 -4.32 -23.70 9.37
N THR A 848 -5.50 -23.75 8.77
CA THR A 848 -6.76 -23.31 9.38
C THR A 848 -7.92 -24.18 8.89
N THR A 849 -9.09 -24.06 9.53
CA THR A 849 -10.31 -24.78 9.12
C THR A 849 -11.36 -23.86 8.52
N LEU A 850 -12.15 -24.46 7.63
CA LEU A 850 -13.25 -23.89 6.88
C LEU A 850 -14.42 -24.86 6.93
N THR A 851 -15.63 -24.41 7.22
CA THR A 851 -16.83 -25.25 7.21
C THR A 851 -17.76 -24.81 6.09
N LEU A 852 -18.22 -25.74 5.25
CA LEU A 852 -19.32 -25.49 4.31
C LEU A 852 -20.63 -26.01 4.88
N SER A 853 -21.67 -25.19 4.80
CA SER A 853 -23.01 -25.51 5.28
C SER A 853 -24.05 -25.01 4.30
N ASN A 854 -25.06 -25.83 4.03
CA ASN A 854 -26.23 -25.40 3.28
C ASN A 854 -27.13 -24.57 4.19
N VAL A 855 -27.37 -23.31 3.82
CA VAL A 855 -28.27 -22.40 4.53
C VAL A 855 -29.48 -22.00 3.68
N GLY A 856 -29.58 -22.49 2.43
CA GLY A 856 -30.74 -22.31 1.56
C GLY A 856 -31.74 -23.46 1.63
N GLY A 857 -32.94 -23.26 1.07
CA GLY A 857 -34.05 -24.23 1.12
C GLY A 857 -33.98 -25.40 0.13
N GLY A 858 -32.97 -25.45 -0.75
CA GLY A 858 -32.76 -26.49 -1.76
C GLY A 858 -31.57 -27.41 -1.45
N ALA A 859 -31.57 -28.65 -1.96
CA ALA A 859 -30.44 -29.56 -1.79
C ALA A 859 -29.36 -29.29 -2.85
N ASP A 860 -28.11 -29.15 -2.41
CA ASP A 860 -26.95 -28.99 -3.29
C ASP A 860 -25.74 -29.63 -2.61
N SER A 861 -24.89 -30.32 -3.39
CA SER A 861 -23.76 -31.10 -2.87
C SER A 861 -22.46 -30.72 -3.57
N VAL A 862 -21.35 -30.79 -2.83
CA VAL A 862 -20.02 -30.49 -3.36
C VAL A 862 -19.61 -31.62 -4.31
N THR A 863 -19.47 -31.29 -5.59
CA THR A 863 -19.09 -32.24 -6.65
C THR A 863 -17.61 -32.20 -6.99
N ALA A 864 -16.97 -31.05 -6.79
CA ALA A 864 -15.54 -30.87 -6.94
C ALA A 864 -15.02 -29.78 -6.00
N VAL A 865 -13.80 -29.95 -5.50
CA VAL A 865 -13.03 -28.89 -4.84
C VAL A 865 -11.78 -28.70 -5.66
N THR A 866 -11.62 -27.51 -6.21
CA THR A 866 -10.48 -27.17 -7.07
C THR A 866 -9.86 -25.88 -6.61
N ASP A 867 -8.54 -25.90 -6.50
CA ASP A 867 -7.70 -24.72 -6.45
C ASP A 867 -6.64 -24.84 -7.57
N ASN A 868 -5.93 -23.76 -7.83
CA ASN A 868 -4.88 -23.71 -8.85
C ASN A 868 -3.50 -23.39 -8.23
N ALA A 869 -3.34 -23.65 -6.93
CA ALA A 869 -2.16 -23.29 -6.17
C ALA A 869 -1.40 -24.54 -5.70
N ASP A 870 -0.23 -24.76 -6.28
CA ASP A 870 0.69 -25.83 -5.89
C ASP A 870 1.15 -25.73 -4.41
N TRP A 871 0.89 -24.59 -3.76
CA TRP A 871 1.25 -24.26 -2.37
C TRP A 871 0.12 -24.43 -1.36
N LEU A 872 -1.12 -24.67 -1.81
CA LEU A 872 -2.28 -24.88 -0.96
C LEU A 872 -2.72 -26.33 -1.05
N THR A 873 -3.09 -26.92 0.09
CA THR A 873 -3.76 -28.22 0.11
C THR A 873 -5.08 -28.10 0.87
N VAL A 874 -6.17 -28.48 0.22
CA VAL A 874 -7.52 -28.50 0.79
C VAL A 874 -7.96 -29.95 0.99
N ALA A 875 -8.24 -30.35 2.22
CA ALA A 875 -8.67 -31.71 2.54
C ALA A 875 -9.97 -31.71 3.33
N ALA A 876 -10.93 -32.55 2.93
CA ALA A 876 -12.14 -32.81 3.69
C ALA A 876 -11.78 -33.59 4.97
N THR A 877 -12.09 -33.02 6.12
CA THR A 877 -11.69 -33.54 7.44
C THR A 877 -12.86 -34.17 8.18
N SER A 878 -14.04 -33.57 8.08
CA SER A 878 -15.28 -34.10 8.64
C SER A 878 -16.49 -33.59 7.85
N VAL A 879 -16.80 -34.24 6.74
CA VAL A 879 -17.92 -33.90 5.83
C VAL A 879 -18.97 -35.02 5.79
N ASP A 880 -20.20 -34.67 5.49
CA ASP A 880 -21.33 -35.59 5.32
C ASP A 880 -21.39 -36.23 3.90
N ALA A 881 -22.49 -36.91 3.59
CA ALA A 881 -22.69 -37.59 2.32
C ALA A 881 -22.82 -36.63 1.12
N ASP A 882 -23.12 -35.35 1.36
CA ASP A 882 -23.26 -34.30 0.35
C ASP A 882 -21.98 -33.45 0.23
N GLY A 883 -20.91 -33.82 0.95
CA GLY A 883 -19.65 -33.09 0.96
C GLY A 883 -19.72 -31.77 1.75
N LEU A 884 -20.70 -31.61 2.63
CA LEU A 884 -20.85 -30.44 3.49
C LEU A 884 -20.32 -30.75 4.90
N GLY A 885 -19.64 -29.79 5.53
CA GLY A 885 -18.91 -30.00 6.79
C GLY A 885 -17.53 -29.36 6.78
N GLU A 886 -16.61 -29.88 7.59
CA GLU A 886 -15.31 -29.24 7.84
C GLU A 886 -14.22 -29.67 6.84
N TYR A 887 -13.52 -28.69 6.31
CA TYR A 887 -12.35 -28.78 5.44
C TYR A 887 -11.15 -28.10 6.10
N THR A 888 -9.99 -28.76 6.09
CA THR A 888 -8.73 -28.19 6.58
C THR A 888 -7.92 -27.68 5.38
N LEU A 889 -7.51 -26.42 5.46
CA LEU A 889 -6.63 -25.78 4.50
C LEU A 889 -5.23 -25.70 5.11
N THR A 890 -4.25 -26.24 4.40
CA THR A 890 -2.84 -26.25 4.82
C THR A 890 -1.99 -25.59 3.75
N VAL A 891 -1.09 -24.69 4.16
CA VAL A 891 -0.23 -23.96 3.24
C VAL A 891 1.23 -24.41 3.36
N ASP A 892 1.86 -24.71 2.23
CA ASP A 892 3.29 -25.02 2.11
C ASP A 892 4.03 -23.84 1.48
N ARG A 893 4.97 -23.26 2.22
CA ARG A 893 5.79 -22.12 1.79
C ARG A 893 7.13 -22.54 1.21
N THR A 894 7.42 -23.84 1.16
CA THR A 894 8.75 -24.36 0.89
C THR A 894 9.10 -24.19 -0.58
N GLY A 895 10.17 -23.44 -0.86
CA GLY A 895 10.61 -23.19 -2.24
C GLY A 895 9.78 -22.14 -2.99
N LEU A 896 8.87 -21.45 -2.31
CA LEU A 896 8.17 -20.28 -2.83
C LEU A 896 8.94 -19.01 -2.46
N ASN A 897 8.91 -18.03 -3.36
CA ASN A 897 9.60 -16.75 -3.20
C ASN A 897 8.82 -15.82 -2.26
N ASP A 898 9.43 -14.71 -1.86
CA ASP A 898 8.73 -13.68 -1.11
C ASP A 898 7.66 -13.00 -1.96
N ASN A 899 6.39 -13.23 -1.64
CA ASN A 899 5.23 -12.62 -2.27
C ASN A 899 3.95 -12.88 -1.45
N SER A 900 2.89 -12.14 -1.73
CA SER A 900 1.54 -12.53 -1.35
C SER A 900 0.98 -13.47 -2.42
N TYR A 901 0.72 -14.70 -2.03
CA TYR A 901 0.16 -15.75 -2.87
C TYR A 901 -1.34 -15.81 -2.63
N LEU A 902 -2.10 -15.55 -3.67
CA LEU A 902 -3.56 -15.59 -3.67
C LEU A 902 -4.01 -16.76 -4.52
N THR A 903 -4.97 -17.51 -4.01
CA THR A 903 -5.67 -18.52 -4.78
C THR A 903 -7.11 -18.57 -4.34
N THR A 904 -7.97 -19.06 -5.20
CA THR A 904 -9.38 -19.23 -4.90
C THR A 904 -9.66 -20.70 -4.81
N VAL A 905 -10.04 -21.16 -3.62
CA VAL A 905 -10.60 -22.49 -3.45
C VAL A 905 -12.03 -22.43 -3.94
N THR A 906 -12.32 -23.16 -5.02
CA THR A 906 -13.64 -23.23 -5.63
C THR A 906 -14.28 -24.57 -5.28
N PHE A 907 -15.38 -24.52 -4.53
CA PHE A 907 -16.25 -25.65 -4.30
C PHE A 907 -17.36 -25.62 -5.36
N THR A 908 -17.28 -26.51 -6.34
CA THR A 908 -18.31 -26.65 -7.38
C THR A 908 -19.46 -27.51 -6.88
N LEU A 909 -20.67 -27.02 -7.04
CA LEU A 909 -21.87 -27.66 -6.54
C LEU A 909 -22.64 -28.40 -7.66
N THR A 910 -23.53 -29.32 -7.28
CA THR A 910 -24.34 -30.09 -8.24
C THR A 910 -25.28 -29.20 -9.06
N SER A 911 -25.68 -28.04 -8.53
CA SER A 911 -26.49 -27.02 -9.21
C SER A 911 -25.76 -26.30 -10.35
N GLY A 912 -24.43 -26.41 -10.43
CA GLY A 912 -23.58 -25.64 -11.35
C GLY A 912 -23.09 -24.30 -10.77
N ASN A 913 -23.55 -23.92 -9.57
CA ASN A 913 -23.01 -22.80 -8.81
C ASN A 913 -21.67 -23.16 -8.15
N SER A 914 -20.92 -22.16 -7.72
CA SER A 914 -19.67 -22.37 -6.99
C SER A 914 -19.55 -21.48 -5.76
N VAL A 915 -19.11 -22.05 -4.64
CA VAL A 915 -18.70 -21.31 -3.46
C VAL A 915 -17.21 -21.08 -3.55
N GLN A 916 -16.80 -19.83 -3.52
CA GLN A 916 -15.40 -19.44 -3.66
C GLN A 916 -14.91 -18.88 -2.33
N VAL A 917 -13.80 -19.43 -1.85
CA VAL A 917 -13.10 -18.91 -0.68
C VAL A 917 -11.74 -18.44 -1.13
N MET A 918 -11.52 -17.13 -1.02
CA MET A 918 -10.22 -16.56 -1.32
C MET A 918 -9.24 -16.92 -0.21
N VAL A 919 -8.14 -17.53 -0.58
CA VAL A 919 -7.07 -17.89 0.33
C VAL A 919 -5.86 -17.07 -0.03
N SER A 920 -5.49 -16.15 0.85
CA SER A 920 -4.27 -15.37 0.73
C SER A 920 -3.24 -15.91 1.70
N MET A 921 -2.00 -16.05 1.27
CA MET A 921 -0.89 -16.40 2.11
C MET A 921 0.27 -15.48 1.79
N LYS A 922 0.91 -14.93 2.82
CA LYS A 922 2.15 -14.20 2.63
C LYS A 922 3.36 -15.11 2.83
N VAL A 923 4.24 -15.16 1.83
CA VAL A 923 5.62 -15.63 1.98
C VAL A 923 6.47 -14.36 2.01
N SER A 924 7.22 -14.16 3.08
CA SER A 924 8.07 -12.98 3.22
C SER A 924 9.27 -13.35 4.06
N SER A 925 10.46 -13.25 3.46
CA SER A 925 11.77 -13.23 4.08
C SER A 925 12.07 -11.84 4.65
N SER A 926 11.39 -10.80 4.16
CA SER A 926 10.62 -9.73 4.85
C SER A 926 10.35 -8.53 3.90
N SER A 927 9.17 -7.86 4.01
CA SER A 927 8.65 -6.62 3.34
C SER A 927 8.06 -6.67 1.91
N ASP A 928 6.87 -6.06 1.72
CA ASP A 928 6.22 -5.74 0.42
C ASP A 928 6.81 -4.43 -0.10
N PHE A 929 7.28 -4.37 -1.35
CA PHE A 929 7.77 -3.14 -1.98
C PHE A 929 6.97 -2.90 -3.29
N GLY A 930 6.66 -1.63 -3.62
CA GLY A 930 5.90 -1.23 -4.82
C GLY A 930 6.76 -1.16 -6.09
N ASP A 931 6.33 -0.49 -7.16
CA ASP A 931 7.13 -0.27 -8.37
C ASP A 931 7.37 1.23 -8.64
N ALA A 932 8.61 1.67 -8.48
CA ALA A 932 9.03 3.06 -8.68
C ALA A 932 9.62 3.36 -10.08
N GLY A 933 9.61 2.40 -11.02
CA GLY A 933 10.24 2.57 -12.34
C GLY A 933 11.76 2.79 -12.29
N ALA A 934 12.35 3.22 -13.41
CA ALA A 934 13.79 3.48 -13.46
C ALA A 934 14.20 4.61 -12.49
N GLY A 935 15.16 4.32 -11.61
CA GLY A 935 15.56 5.21 -10.53
C GLY A 935 16.99 5.71 -10.68
N TRP A 936 17.18 7.02 -10.54
CA TRP A 936 18.48 7.67 -10.44
C TRP A 936 18.97 7.69 -9.00
N ILE A 937 20.23 7.32 -8.78
CA ILE A 937 20.93 7.41 -7.50
C ILE A 937 22.00 8.49 -7.58
N LEU A 938 21.91 9.48 -6.70
CA LEU A 938 22.83 10.60 -6.59
C LEU A 938 23.70 10.47 -5.33
N LEU A 939 25.01 10.68 -5.50
CA LEU A 939 25.96 10.87 -4.40
C LEU A 939 26.28 12.36 -4.26
N LEU A 940 26.04 12.92 -3.08
CA LEU A 940 26.32 14.32 -2.76
C LEU A 940 27.38 14.42 -1.65
N ASP A 941 28.22 15.46 -1.69
CA ASP A 941 29.19 15.75 -0.63
C ASP A 941 28.55 16.48 0.57
N GLU A 942 29.35 16.79 1.60
CA GLU A 942 28.90 17.52 2.80
C GLU A 942 28.34 18.93 2.55
N ASN A 943 28.54 19.49 1.36
CA ASN A 943 28.01 20.78 0.94
C ASN A 943 26.84 20.62 -0.06
N TYR A 944 26.25 19.41 -0.14
CA TYR A 944 25.22 19.04 -1.11
C TYR A 944 25.65 19.27 -2.56
N GLN A 945 26.95 19.18 -2.86
CA GLN A 945 27.44 19.25 -4.23
C GLN A 945 27.48 17.85 -4.85
N PHE A 946 27.15 17.78 -6.14
CA PHE A 946 27.13 16.55 -6.91
C PHE A 946 28.51 15.88 -7.01
N VAL A 947 28.58 14.57 -6.74
CA VAL A 947 29.81 13.76 -6.79
C VAL A 947 29.76 12.66 -7.86
N ASP A 948 28.73 11.81 -7.87
CA ASP A 948 28.50 10.76 -8.89
C ASP A 948 27.00 10.49 -9.05
N GLN A 949 26.59 9.87 -10.16
CA GLN A 949 25.22 9.40 -10.39
C GLN A 949 25.18 8.02 -11.06
N ARG A 950 24.12 7.25 -10.80
CA ARG A 950 23.82 5.98 -11.46
C ARG A 950 22.35 5.90 -11.81
N ILE A 951 22.05 5.34 -12.97
CA ILE A 951 20.72 4.79 -13.25
C ILE A 951 20.74 3.37 -12.69
N SER A 952 19.76 3.04 -11.87
CA SER A 952 19.47 1.68 -11.46
C SER A 952 18.12 1.28 -12.04
N THR A 953 18.11 0.18 -12.78
CA THR A 953 16.89 -0.46 -13.25
C THR A 953 16.48 -1.53 -12.23
N SER A 954 15.17 -1.76 -12.09
CA SER A 954 14.63 -2.74 -11.14
C SER A 954 15.29 -4.11 -11.31
N ILE A 955 15.60 -4.76 -10.20
CA ILE A 955 16.02 -6.17 -10.15
C ILE A 955 14.83 -7.10 -9.83
N GLY A 956 13.60 -6.56 -9.81
CA GLY A 956 12.35 -7.25 -9.46
C GLY A 956 11.84 -6.89 -8.05
N ASN A 957 10.52 -7.06 -7.82
CA ASN A 957 9.84 -6.78 -6.54
C ASN A 957 10.13 -5.38 -5.95
N GLY A 958 10.18 -4.35 -6.79
CA GLY A 958 10.37 -2.98 -6.31
C GLY A 958 11.75 -2.62 -5.79
N GLN A 959 12.76 -3.47 -6.01
CA GLN A 959 14.11 -3.25 -5.52
C GLN A 959 15.08 -2.90 -6.63
N TYR A 960 16.05 -2.06 -6.30
CA TYR A 960 17.00 -1.43 -7.21
C TYR A 960 18.40 -1.45 -6.58
N SER A 961 19.26 -2.37 -7.02
CA SER A 961 20.63 -2.42 -6.50
C SER A 961 21.49 -1.31 -7.12
N TYR A 962 22.35 -0.67 -6.33
CA TYR A 962 23.29 0.32 -6.87
C TYR A 962 24.70 0.12 -6.33
N THR A 963 25.69 0.55 -7.13
CA THR A 963 27.08 0.59 -6.72
C THR A 963 27.76 1.84 -7.27
N LEU A 964 28.23 2.70 -6.39
CA LEU A 964 29.01 3.89 -6.68
C LEU A 964 30.49 3.53 -6.50
N ASN A 965 31.27 3.61 -7.59
CA ASN A 965 32.67 3.20 -7.60
C ASN A 965 33.61 4.40 -7.51
N ASN A 966 34.82 4.17 -7.02
CA ASN A 966 35.89 5.19 -6.91
C ASN A 966 35.55 6.37 -5.98
N VAL A 967 34.77 6.13 -4.92
CA VAL A 967 34.43 7.16 -3.93
C VAL A 967 35.62 7.36 -2.99
N LEU A 968 36.10 8.59 -2.84
CA LEU A 968 37.19 8.89 -1.91
C LEU A 968 36.65 8.96 -0.47
N PRO A 969 37.45 8.61 0.55
CA PRO A 969 37.06 8.79 1.95
C PRO A 969 36.64 10.25 2.24
N GLY A 970 35.52 10.42 2.93
CA GLY A 970 34.85 11.70 3.09
C GLY A 970 33.42 11.56 3.61
N ASN A 971 32.67 12.66 3.58
CA ASN A 971 31.31 12.75 4.10
C ASN A 971 30.33 12.90 2.95
N TYR A 972 29.34 12.03 2.90
CA TYR A 972 28.41 12.00 1.77
C TYR A 972 26.96 11.79 2.20
N TYR A 973 26.06 12.09 1.27
CA TYR A 973 24.64 11.78 1.30
C TYR A 973 24.26 11.01 0.04
N ILE A 974 23.27 10.13 0.15
CA ILE A 974 22.72 9.37 -0.99
C ILE A 974 21.23 9.70 -1.13
N ILE A 975 20.83 10.05 -2.34
CA ILE A 975 19.45 10.38 -2.73
C ILE A 975 19.06 9.49 -3.91
N GLY A 976 17.82 9.01 -3.94
CA GLY A 976 17.24 8.29 -5.07
C GLY A 976 15.97 8.99 -5.56
N GLY A 977 15.73 9.01 -6.87
CA GLY A 977 14.48 9.49 -7.45
C GLY A 977 14.27 9.13 -8.92
N SER A 978 13.08 9.37 -9.46
CA SER A 978 12.71 9.11 -10.87
C SER A 978 12.58 10.40 -11.70
N ASP A 979 12.58 10.31 -13.03
CA ASP A 979 12.41 11.41 -14.00
C ASP A 979 11.38 10.97 -15.07
N ILE A 980 10.10 10.93 -14.70
CA ILE A 980 9.07 10.24 -15.50
C ILE A 980 8.60 11.03 -16.74
N ASP A 981 8.88 12.33 -16.78
CA ASP A 981 8.61 13.21 -17.93
C ASP A 981 9.88 13.62 -18.70
N ASN A 982 11.04 13.11 -18.27
CA ASN A 982 12.35 13.29 -18.89
C ASN A 982 12.75 14.77 -19.04
N ASP A 983 12.48 15.57 -18.01
CA ASP A 983 12.82 16.99 -17.93
C ASP A 983 14.20 17.27 -17.28
N LEU A 984 14.87 16.19 -16.82
CA LEU A 984 16.16 16.17 -16.14
C LEU A 984 16.14 16.69 -14.69
N TRP A 985 14.98 16.83 -14.08
CA TRP A 985 14.83 17.09 -12.66
C TRP A 985 14.30 15.84 -11.97
N LEU A 986 14.87 15.52 -10.81
CA LEU A 986 14.40 14.43 -9.97
C LEU A 986 13.65 14.98 -8.76
N CYS A 987 12.81 14.15 -8.16
CA CYS A 987 12.12 14.46 -6.92
C CYS A 987 11.22 15.71 -7.04
N GLN A 988 10.56 15.90 -8.19
CA GLN A 988 9.42 16.81 -8.31
C GLN A 988 8.12 16.10 -7.86
N TYR A 989 7.03 16.86 -7.72
CA TYR A 989 5.71 16.23 -7.54
C TYR A 989 5.41 15.31 -8.74
N GLY A 990 4.79 14.16 -8.48
CA GLY A 990 4.61 13.12 -9.49
C GLY A 990 5.78 12.14 -9.63
N GLU A 991 6.92 12.42 -9.00
CA GLU A 991 8.10 11.55 -9.07
C GLU A 991 8.38 10.83 -7.76
N ASN A 992 9.05 9.70 -7.89
CA ASN A 992 9.57 8.94 -6.76
C ASN A 992 10.77 9.68 -6.16
N CYS A 993 10.85 9.74 -4.83
CA CYS A 993 11.97 10.34 -4.12
C CYS A 993 12.27 9.62 -2.80
N GLY A 994 13.55 9.53 -2.45
CA GLY A 994 14.03 8.88 -1.24
C GLY A 994 15.47 9.27 -0.91
N SER A 995 15.90 9.04 0.33
CA SER A 995 17.28 9.29 0.73
C SER A 995 17.73 8.33 1.82
N TYR A 996 19.03 8.06 1.92
CA TYR A 996 19.56 7.17 2.96
C TYR A 996 19.65 7.85 4.35
N PRO A 997 19.21 7.19 5.43
CA PRO A 997 18.46 5.92 5.45
C PRO A 997 16.97 6.11 5.16
N VAL A 998 16.41 7.30 5.45
CA VAL A 998 14.99 7.64 5.21
C VAL A 998 14.87 9.11 4.80
N LEU A 999 13.92 9.41 3.91
CA LEU A 999 13.55 10.76 3.49
C LEU A 999 13.13 11.62 4.70
N GLY A 1000 13.75 12.80 4.87
CA GLY A 1000 13.51 13.72 5.99
C GLY A 1000 14.31 13.50 7.28
N SER A 1001 15.06 12.40 7.37
CA SER A 1001 16.06 12.12 8.42
C SER A 1001 17.39 11.65 7.81
N THR A 1002 17.75 12.24 6.68
CA THR A 1002 18.94 11.89 5.90
C THR A 1002 20.19 11.97 6.77
N SER A 1003 20.93 10.86 6.86
CA SER A 1003 22.09 10.75 7.75
C SER A 1003 23.39 10.88 6.96
N ARG A 1004 24.36 11.59 7.54
CA ARG A 1004 25.71 11.71 7.00
C ARG A 1004 26.37 10.32 6.96
N ILE A 1005 26.81 9.89 5.78
CA ILE A 1005 27.61 8.67 5.59
C ILE A 1005 29.08 9.04 5.70
N GLU A 1006 29.79 8.41 6.64
CA GLU A 1006 31.23 8.58 6.79
C GLU A 1006 31.97 7.47 6.04
N VAL A 1007 32.57 7.83 4.90
CA VAL A 1007 33.32 6.91 4.05
C VAL A 1007 34.78 6.91 4.48
N THR A 1008 35.30 5.73 4.79
CA THR A 1008 36.71 5.51 5.16
C THR A 1008 37.42 4.70 4.06
N ASN A 1009 38.62 4.16 4.32
CA ASN A 1009 39.40 3.37 3.34
C ASN A 1009 38.90 1.93 3.13
N SER A 1010 37.61 1.67 3.39
CA SER A 1010 36.97 0.37 3.16
C SER A 1010 35.62 0.55 2.47
N ASP A 1011 35.27 -0.38 1.60
CA ASP A 1011 33.96 -0.43 0.95
C ASP A 1011 32.83 -0.43 1.98
N LEU A 1012 31.76 0.30 1.69
CA LEU A 1012 30.54 0.32 2.49
C LEU A 1012 29.41 -0.31 1.69
N ASN A 1013 28.75 -1.28 2.30
CA ASN A 1013 27.64 -2.02 1.71
C ASN A 1013 26.40 -1.84 2.61
N ASN A 1014 25.22 -2.27 2.12
CA ASN A 1014 23.94 -2.18 2.83
C ASN A 1014 23.51 -0.74 3.13
N LEU A 1015 23.79 0.19 2.21
CA LEU A 1015 23.29 1.55 2.27
C LEU A 1015 21.85 1.59 1.70
N ASP A 1016 20.97 0.81 2.33
CA ASP A 1016 19.63 0.54 1.83
C ASP A 1016 18.66 1.64 2.26
N PHE A 1017 17.74 2.04 1.37
CA PHE A 1017 16.72 3.04 1.67
C PHE A 1017 15.48 2.88 0.79
N THR A 1018 14.42 3.61 1.12
CA THR A 1018 13.13 3.53 0.41
C THR A 1018 12.85 4.80 -0.37
N VAL A 1019 12.26 4.67 -1.56
CA VAL A 1019 11.68 5.76 -2.36
C VAL A 1019 10.15 5.68 -2.34
N ASP A 1020 9.50 6.84 -2.35
CA ASP A 1020 8.04 7.00 -2.32
C ASP A 1020 7.62 8.12 -3.29
N ILE A 1021 6.35 8.16 -3.73
CA ILE A 1021 5.84 9.21 -4.64
C ILE A 1021 5.71 10.52 -3.87
N LEU A 1022 6.29 11.59 -4.40
CA LEU A 1022 6.01 12.94 -3.95
C LEU A 1022 4.65 13.38 -4.50
N THR A 1023 3.67 13.56 -3.63
CA THR A 1023 2.30 13.96 -4.01
C THR A 1023 1.70 14.99 -3.05
N GLY A 1024 0.81 15.82 -3.56
CA GLY A 1024 -0.07 16.70 -2.79
C GLY A 1024 -1.30 16.00 -2.22
N ILE A 1025 -1.57 14.75 -2.61
CA ILE A 1025 -2.72 13.97 -2.13
C ILE A 1025 -2.46 13.49 -0.69
N GLY A 1026 -3.42 13.70 0.22
CA GLY A 1026 -3.40 13.12 1.58
C GLY A 1026 -2.51 13.84 2.61
N GLY A 1027 -1.80 14.91 2.22
CA GLY A 1027 -1.23 15.89 3.14
C GLY A 1027 -0.31 15.34 4.24
N ASN A 1028 0.89 14.89 3.87
CA ASN A 1028 2.07 15.07 4.71
C ASN A 1028 3.11 15.81 3.88
N ALA A 1029 2.96 17.14 3.77
CA ALA A 1029 4.12 18.00 3.59
C ALA A 1029 4.98 17.82 4.84
N ALA A 1030 5.82 16.78 4.85
CA ALA A 1030 6.86 16.65 5.83
C ALA A 1030 7.65 17.95 5.78
N ASN A 1031 7.69 18.67 6.90
CA ASN A 1031 8.63 19.75 7.18
C ASN A 1031 10.05 19.24 6.87
N THR A 1032 10.45 19.32 5.61
CA THR A 1032 11.72 18.85 5.09
C THR A 1032 12.42 20.10 4.59
N THR A 1033 13.35 20.58 5.40
CA THR A 1033 14.17 21.77 5.16
C THR A 1033 15.22 21.50 4.08
N MET A 1034 14.81 21.06 2.88
CA MET A 1034 15.65 20.92 1.70
C MET A 1034 14.95 21.49 0.45
N GLY A 1035 14.97 22.82 0.32
CA GLY A 1035 14.70 23.55 -0.92
C GLY A 1035 13.22 23.63 -1.31
N ASP A 1036 12.81 24.75 -1.89
CA ASP A 1036 11.48 24.94 -2.51
C ASP A 1036 11.05 23.68 -3.28
N HIS A 1037 9.88 23.12 -2.92
CA HIS A 1037 9.32 21.88 -3.47
C HIS A 1037 9.14 21.90 -5.00
N ASP A 1038 9.19 23.07 -5.64
CA ASP A 1038 9.14 23.25 -7.10
C ASP A 1038 10.49 23.00 -7.81
N ASN A 1039 11.61 22.86 -7.08
CA ASN A 1039 12.95 22.96 -7.71
C ASN A 1039 13.76 21.65 -7.78
N GLY A 1040 13.23 20.49 -7.37
CA GLY A 1040 13.85 19.15 -7.57
C GLY A 1040 15.38 19.04 -7.38
N PHE A 1041 15.97 17.98 -7.93
CA PHE A 1041 17.41 17.83 -8.11
C PHE A 1041 17.75 17.71 -9.59
N GLN A 1042 18.35 18.75 -10.17
CA GLN A 1042 18.75 18.73 -11.57
C GLN A 1042 19.86 17.71 -11.82
N LEU A 1043 19.64 16.79 -12.76
CA LEU A 1043 20.65 15.90 -13.28
C LEU A 1043 21.76 16.70 -13.95
N ASN A 1044 23.01 16.30 -13.70
CA ASN A 1044 24.14 16.99 -14.28
C ASN A 1044 24.23 16.68 -15.78
N SER A 1045 23.89 17.67 -16.60
CA SER A 1045 24.01 17.53 -18.04
C SER A 1045 25.45 17.20 -18.46
N THR A 1046 26.51 17.42 -17.64
CA THR A 1046 27.98 17.30 -17.88
C THR A 1046 28.61 15.92 -18.05
N LYS A 1047 27.91 14.99 -18.70
CA LYS A 1047 28.44 14.44 -19.97
C LYS A 1047 28.19 15.39 -21.18
N GLN A 1048 27.68 16.61 -20.92
CA GLN A 1048 27.34 17.84 -21.70
C GLN A 1048 26.95 19.08 -20.80
N LYS A 1049 27.93 19.65 -20.07
CA LYS A 1049 28.12 20.94 -19.35
C LYS A 1049 27.01 21.80 -18.67
N LEU A 1050 27.20 21.95 -17.34
CA LEU A 1050 26.98 23.00 -16.31
C LEU A 1050 26.44 24.41 -16.65
N ASN A 1051 25.51 24.91 -15.82
CA ASN A 1051 25.60 26.23 -15.14
C ASN A 1051 24.54 26.41 -14.01
N ILE A 1052 24.96 26.37 -12.74
CA ILE A 1052 24.12 26.76 -11.58
C ILE A 1052 24.16 28.29 -11.41
N LYS A 1053 23.02 28.97 -11.52
CA LYS A 1053 22.85 30.36 -11.06
C LYS A 1053 22.29 30.38 -9.63
N LYS A 1054 23.13 30.78 -8.68
CA LYS A 1054 22.71 31.16 -7.30
C LYS A 1054 21.76 32.36 -7.30
N LYS A 1055 20.66 32.27 -6.56
CA LYS A 1055 20.07 33.37 -5.79
C LYS A 1055 19.52 32.86 -4.46
N VAL A 1056 20.36 32.87 -3.43
CA VAL A 1056 19.89 32.86 -2.04
C VAL A 1056 19.70 34.31 -1.63
N LYS A 1057 18.46 34.72 -1.36
CA LYS A 1057 18.16 35.96 -0.64
C LYS A 1057 17.70 35.58 0.75
N VAL A 1058 18.52 35.93 1.73
CA VAL A 1058 18.30 35.77 3.16
C VAL A 1058 17.02 36.51 3.58
N GLN A 1059 16.11 35.80 4.25
CA GLN A 1059 15.45 36.30 5.45
C GLN A 1059 15.03 35.16 6.37
#